data_AF-A0A9Q5JI14-F1
#
_entry.id   AF-A0A9Q5JI14-F1
#
_cell.length_a   1.000
_cell.length_b   1.000
_cell.length_c   1.000
_cell.angle_alpha   90.00
_cell.angle_beta   90.00
_cell.angle_gamma   90.00
#
_symmetry.space_group_name_H-M   'P 1'
#
loop_
_entity.id
_entity.type
_entity.pdbx_description
1 polymer ?
#
loop_
_entity_poly.entity_id
_entity_poly.type
_entity_poly.pdbx_seq_one_letter_code
_entity_poly.pdbx_strand_id
1 'polypeptide(L)'
;MKEKKRIGKYLKSIGIVVIGSATLLFSNTILAEEFSFTILHTNDMHGRMQFDEKNKSIGLARLKSLKDQINPTLMLDAGDSVQGLPISNNSKGIEMAKGMTMIPYDATTAGNHEFDFGYDQAMKLKEYTPLVSANVYKNGQQSFDPYKIIEKDGKKFAIIGLTTPETTTKTHPNNIVGVTFEDPIPTAEKYMKELKGKADVFIFLSHLGIDATTPTEWQSRTLAKELSKNHPTDKIVIIDGHSHTELPNGEKYGNVLLAQTGNYLNNVGEIEAKYSDTDSSINAKLIPFSEAKELPANTNVDNFVNQVASDFNNDMSEVVLEGNTVNLEGKGAMVRTRETNLGNLIGDALYQYGQTGFTHESDLAIINGGGIRQSIKEGTITKGDILSVLPFGNTISQIEVNGQQLYDMFEHSLRSIALKDENGNIVLDEKGQPALDRNGGFLQVSSSVKVYFDSNLQGEVPEEKTPGQRVLKVQLLNRQSKQFEDVNLEKTYYLTTNDFLAAGGDGYTMLGGAREEGPSMDEVFTNYLKYEGKISEDRKEPFPYERIIPIKKEVLDYRENAVKTINELSSLTDDTKTKYINNIQSSNSVEDINKIIAEAKLENKKLESIKEINNLKIINETDKAKYIEEIKQANSDDSISAILKNASQDDKIKSLEQELAELKEKTSKEINDLKNLNKKQKDEFTLAIKNSISKDEIDNIVNDAVKKNKAQDPQSQTQTSESSNTINSSSNEDNNSNVPKRNSGKHLPKTGDVNNYVIIATGLILVTSSLIIISKKKQ
;
A
#
# COMPACT_ATOMS: atom_id res chain seq x y z
N MET A 1 72.73 -39.56 64.34
CA MET A 1 73.32 -39.07 65.60
C MET A 1 72.20 -38.78 66.59
N LYS A 2 72.18 -39.53 67.71
CA LYS A 2 71.42 -39.41 68.98
C LYS A 2 69.88 -39.35 68.90
N GLU A 3 69.16 -40.46 69.06
CA GLU A 3 68.82 -41.20 70.31
C GLU A 3 67.88 -40.49 71.30
N LYS A 4 66.64 -41.02 71.34
CA LYS A 4 65.84 -41.47 72.50
C LYS A 4 66.14 -40.86 73.88
N LYS A 5 65.07 -40.45 74.58
CA LYS A 5 64.91 -40.81 76.00
C LYS A 5 63.46 -41.07 76.43
N ARG A 6 63.26 -42.30 76.93
CA ARG A 6 62.12 -42.91 77.61
C ARG A 6 61.75 -42.25 78.95
N ILE A 7 60.44 -42.24 79.23
CA ILE A 7 59.70 -42.84 80.38
C ILE A 7 60.20 -42.56 81.81
N GLY A 8 59.28 -42.03 82.64
CA GLY A 8 59.30 -42.12 84.10
C GLY A 8 57.89 -42.43 84.65
N LYS A 9 57.80 -43.57 85.33
CA LYS A 9 56.63 -44.24 85.94
C LYS A 9 56.38 -43.67 87.35
N TYR A 10 55.13 -43.56 87.82
CA TYR A 10 54.77 -43.88 89.21
C TYR A 10 53.29 -44.29 89.34
N LEU A 11 53.08 -45.47 89.92
CA LEU A 11 51.81 -46.04 90.37
C LEU A 11 51.71 -45.82 91.89
N LYS A 12 50.54 -45.45 92.40
CA LYS A 12 49.94 -46.07 93.60
C LYS A 12 48.46 -45.68 93.76
N SER A 13 47.66 -46.73 93.74
CA SER A 13 46.24 -46.92 94.00
C SER A 13 45.74 -46.40 95.36
N ILE A 14 44.50 -45.91 95.41
CA ILE A 14 43.43 -46.28 96.38
C ILE A 14 42.09 -46.06 95.67
N GLY A 15 41.24 -47.09 95.68
CA GLY A 15 39.94 -47.10 95.04
C GLY A 15 38.86 -46.42 95.89
N ILE A 16 37.95 -45.75 95.21
CA ILE A 16 36.57 -45.60 95.64
C ILE A 16 35.71 -46.08 94.47
N VAL A 17 35.02 -47.20 94.70
CA VAL A 17 33.95 -47.70 93.84
C VAL A 17 32.73 -46.82 94.10
N VAL A 18 32.43 -45.92 93.17
CA VAL A 18 31.07 -45.38 93.01
C VAL A 18 30.51 -46.05 91.77
N ILE A 19 29.49 -46.90 91.99
CA ILE A 19 28.64 -47.43 90.93
C ILE A 19 27.81 -46.24 90.44
N GLY A 20 28.29 -45.58 89.39
CA GLY A 20 27.58 -44.54 88.65
C GLY A 20 27.39 -45.03 87.22
N SER A 21 26.15 -45.35 86.87
CA SER A 21 25.70 -45.70 85.52
C SER A 21 25.97 -44.52 84.56
N ALA A 22 27.14 -44.50 83.92
CA ALA A 22 27.44 -43.55 82.86
C ALA A 22 26.90 -44.10 81.53
N THR A 23 25.64 -43.78 81.23
CA THR A 23 25.11 -43.86 79.87
C THR A 23 25.89 -42.86 79.03
N LEU A 24 26.82 -43.33 78.20
CA LEU A 24 27.41 -42.52 77.13
C LEU A 24 26.29 -42.19 76.13
N LEU A 25 25.69 -41.02 76.29
CA LEU A 25 24.92 -40.37 75.24
C LEU A 25 25.93 -39.91 74.19
N PHE A 26 26.05 -40.66 73.10
CA PHE A 26 26.55 -40.11 71.85
C PHE A 26 25.52 -39.07 71.38
N SER A 27 25.76 -37.81 71.72
CA SER A 27 25.10 -36.70 71.03
C SER A 27 25.62 -36.71 69.60
N ASN A 28 24.91 -37.37 68.68
CA ASN A 28 24.99 -37.04 67.27
C ASN A 28 24.48 -35.61 67.15
N THR A 29 25.40 -34.64 67.17
CA THR A 29 25.13 -33.34 66.57
C THR A 29 24.93 -33.62 65.09
N ILE A 30 23.67 -33.76 64.69
CA ILE A 30 23.27 -33.64 63.29
C ILE A 30 23.65 -32.21 62.92
N LEU A 31 24.76 -32.04 62.21
CA LEU A 31 25.02 -30.78 61.52
C LEU A 31 23.89 -30.64 60.50
N ALA A 32 23.09 -29.59 60.62
CA ALA A 32 22.05 -29.27 59.64
C ALA A 32 22.70 -29.18 58.25
N GLU A 33 22.15 -29.89 57.27
CA GLU A 33 22.71 -29.91 55.92
C GLU A 33 22.33 -28.61 55.21
N GLU A 34 23.25 -27.64 55.20
CA GLU A 34 23.09 -26.42 54.42
C GLU A 34 23.32 -26.72 52.93
N PHE A 35 22.35 -26.29 52.11
CA PHE A 35 22.34 -26.44 50.66
C PHE A 35 22.24 -25.05 50.01
N SER A 36 23.27 -24.64 49.27
CA SER A 36 23.25 -23.38 48.52
C SER A 36 23.59 -23.58 47.06
N PHE A 37 23.00 -22.78 46.18
CA PHE A 37 23.33 -22.76 44.76
C PHE A 37 23.18 -21.37 44.16
N THR A 38 23.93 -21.13 43.08
CA THR A 38 23.81 -19.92 42.26
C THR A 38 23.45 -20.31 40.83
N ILE A 39 22.47 -19.63 40.24
CA ILE A 39 22.10 -19.78 38.83
C ILE A 39 22.41 -18.46 38.13
N LEU A 40 23.17 -18.52 37.03
CA LEU A 40 23.14 -17.46 36.03
C LEU A 40 22.19 -17.82 34.91
N HIS A 41 21.43 -16.84 34.43
CA HIS A 41 20.52 -17.06 33.33
C HIS A 41 20.41 -15.91 32.34
N THR A 42 20.01 -16.26 31.12
CA THR A 42 19.70 -15.35 30.01
C THR A 42 18.36 -15.73 29.39
N ASN A 43 17.78 -14.81 28.60
CA ASN A 43 16.61 -15.04 27.77
C ASN A 43 16.59 -14.00 26.65
N ASP A 44 15.95 -14.30 25.52
CA ASP A 44 15.64 -13.35 24.44
C ASP A 44 16.88 -12.61 23.92
N MET A 45 17.99 -13.35 23.74
CA MET A 45 19.27 -12.79 23.29
C MET A 45 19.20 -12.31 21.83
N HIS A 46 18.32 -12.91 21.05
CA HIS A 46 17.99 -12.51 19.69
C HIS A 46 19.20 -12.26 18.76
N GLY A 47 20.15 -13.19 18.75
CA GLY A 47 21.32 -13.15 17.87
C GLY A 47 22.38 -12.10 18.23
N ARG A 48 22.33 -11.48 19.42
CA ARG A 48 23.31 -10.48 19.88
C ARG A 48 24.60 -11.14 20.38
N MET A 49 25.36 -11.63 19.41
CA MET A 49 26.66 -12.26 19.68
C MET A 49 27.77 -11.25 19.98
N GLN A 50 27.72 -10.07 19.35
CA GLN A 50 28.72 -9.00 19.47
C GLN A 50 28.45 -8.10 20.68
N PHE A 51 29.52 -7.57 21.27
CA PHE A 51 29.42 -6.47 22.22
C PHE A 51 28.98 -5.19 21.49
N ASP A 52 27.99 -4.50 22.02
CA ASP A 52 27.46 -3.28 21.43
C ASP A 52 27.17 -2.25 22.53
N GLU A 53 28.05 -1.25 22.66
CA GLU A 53 27.90 -0.20 23.67
C GLU A 53 26.72 0.73 23.39
N LYS A 54 26.39 0.97 22.11
CA LYS A 54 25.31 1.87 21.72
C LYS A 54 23.96 1.26 22.08
N ASN A 55 23.80 -0.03 21.80
CA ASN A 55 22.56 -0.77 22.08
C ASN A 55 22.58 -1.50 23.44
N LYS A 56 23.61 -1.27 24.26
CA LYS A 56 23.79 -1.84 25.60
C LYS A 56 23.79 -3.37 25.64
N SER A 57 24.31 -4.03 24.61
CA SER A 57 24.41 -5.49 24.58
C SER A 57 25.76 -5.97 25.10
N ILE A 58 25.74 -6.88 26.08
CA ILE A 58 26.94 -7.45 26.71
C ILE A 58 27.74 -8.31 25.71
N GLY A 59 27.07 -9.02 24.80
CA GLY A 59 27.69 -9.95 23.85
C GLY A 59 28.25 -11.22 24.50
N LEU A 60 28.48 -12.26 23.69
CA LEU A 60 28.85 -13.59 24.19
C LEU A 60 30.22 -13.62 24.87
N ALA A 61 31.19 -12.84 24.38
CA ALA A 61 32.54 -12.87 24.91
C ALA A 61 32.62 -12.34 26.35
N ARG A 62 31.86 -11.30 26.68
CA ARG A 62 31.79 -10.79 28.07
C ARG A 62 30.84 -11.62 28.93
N LEU A 63 29.77 -12.16 28.37
CA LEU A 63 28.92 -13.13 29.06
C LEU A 63 29.75 -14.34 29.55
N LYS A 64 30.66 -14.84 28.71
CA LYS A 64 31.61 -15.90 29.10
C LYS A 64 32.50 -15.48 30.25
N SER A 65 33.08 -14.28 30.20
CA SER A 65 33.92 -13.76 31.29
C SER A 65 33.14 -13.58 32.59
N LEU A 66 31.90 -13.10 32.50
CA LEU A 66 31.01 -12.96 33.66
C LEU A 66 30.72 -14.33 34.30
N LYS A 67 30.36 -15.32 33.47
CA LYS A 67 30.15 -16.70 33.93
C LYS A 67 31.40 -17.27 34.59
N ASP A 68 32.59 -17.04 34.04
CA ASP A 68 33.85 -17.54 34.61
C ASP A 68 34.20 -16.85 35.93
N GLN A 69 33.90 -15.56 36.06
CA GLN A 69 34.14 -14.80 37.29
C GLN A 69 33.20 -15.24 38.42
N ILE A 70 31.91 -15.41 38.13
CA ILE A 70 30.90 -15.79 39.12
C ILE A 70 30.99 -17.29 39.45
N ASN A 71 31.33 -18.11 38.46
CA ASN A 71 31.39 -19.57 38.57
C ASN A 71 30.10 -20.16 39.18
N PRO A 72 28.93 -19.96 38.54
CA PRO A 72 27.65 -20.39 39.10
C PRO A 72 27.51 -21.92 39.12
N THR A 73 26.62 -22.42 39.99
CA THR A 73 26.22 -23.84 40.03
C THR A 73 25.59 -24.29 38.71
N LEU A 74 24.73 -23.44 38.12
CA LEU A 74 24.08 -23.66 36.82
C LEU A 74 24.13 -22.40 35.95
N MET A 75 24.28 -22.59 34.64
CA MET A 75 24.08 -21.57 33.60
C MET A 75 22.94 -22.00 32.68
N LEU A 76 21.89 -21.17 32.57
CA LEU A 76 20.66 -21.55 31.87
C LEU A 76 20.20 -20.46 30.88
N ASP A 77 19.52 -20.87 29.80
CA ASP A 77 18.89 -19.92 28.87
C ASP A 77 17.43 -20.26 28.65
N ALA A 78 16.56 -19.24 28.69
CA ALA A 78 15.12 -19.41 28.56
C ALA A 78 14.60 -19.13 27.13
N GLY A 79 15.41 -19.28 26.08
CA GLY A 79 14.95 -19.32 24.68
C GLY A 79 14.99 -17.96 23.96
N ASP A 80 14.63 -17.97 22.69
CA ASP A 80 14.76 -16.88 21.72
C ASP A 80 16.19 -16.32 21.64
N SER A 81 17.16 -17.24 21.56
CA SER A 81 18.57 -16.89 21.53
C SER A 81 19.05 -16.58 20.11
N VAL A 82 18.45 -17.20 19.07
CA VAL A 82 19.09 -17.34 17.75
C VAL A 82 18.61 -16.36 16.66
N GLN A 83 17.38 -15.87 16.73
CA GLN A 83 16.82 -15.01 15.69
C GLN A 83 16.87 -13.54 16.11
N GLY A 84 17.23 -12.61 15.21
CA GLY A 84 17.01 -11.18 15.45
C GLY A 84 17.93 -10.29 14.62
N LEU A 85 19.23 -10.35 14.85
CA LEU A 85 20.20 -9.57 14.07
C LEU A 85 20.60 -10.28 12.76
N PRO A 86 20.84 -9.53 11.66
CA PRO A 86 21.23 -10.08 10.37
C PRO A 86 22.39 -11.08 10.42
N ILE A 87 23.42 -10.79 11.21
CA ILE A 87 24.59 -11.67 11.41
C ILE A 87 24.20 -13.08 11.89
N SER A 88 23.19 -13.18 12.75
CA SER A 88 22.67 -14.47 13.22
C SER A 88 21.72 -15.10 12.21
N ASN A 89 20.79 -14.30 11.67
CA ASN A 89 19.77 -14.74 10.73
C ASN A 89 20.37 -15.32 9.44
N ASN A 90 21.50 -14.77 8.96
CA ASN A 90 22.20 -15.25 7.76
C ASN A 90 22.60 -16.73 7.87
N SER A 91 22.96 -17.17 9.09
CA SER A 91 23.29 -18.58 9.39
C SER A 91 22.09 -19.39 9.87
N LYS A 92 20.87 -18.82 9.82
CA LYS A 92 19.65 -19.39 10.41
C LYS A 92 19.86 -19.80 11.87
N GLY A 93 20.60 -18.98 12.62
CA GLY A 93 20.89 -19.17 14.04
C GLY A 93 22.08 -20.07 14.38
N ILE A 94 22.69 -20.76 13.41
CA ILE A 94 23.75 -21.75 13.69
C ILE A 94 25.00 -21.13 14.30
N GLU A 95 25.45 -19.98 13.80
CA GLU A 95 26.65 -19.34 14.34
C GLU A 95 26.43 -18.79 15.75
N MET A 96 25.21 -18.33 16.06
CA MET A 96 24.84 -17.97 17.43
C MET A 96 24.86 -19.20 18.35
N ALA A 97 24.28 -20.32 17.92
CA ALA A 97 24.26 -21.56 18.69
C ALA A 97 25.68 -22.11 18.96
N LYS A 98 26.58 -22.06 17.96
CA LYS A 98 28.00 -22.40 18.14
C LYS A 98 28.69 -21.47 19.15
N GLY A 99 28.42 -20.17 19.09
CA GLY A 99 28.91 -19.21 20.07
C GLY A 99 28.42 -19.52 21.48
N MET A 100 27.15 -19.92 21.61
CA MET A 100 26.60 -20.41 22.88
C MET A 100 27.29 -21.69 23.35
N THR A 101 27.67 -22.64 22.48
CA THR A 101 28.44 -23.83 22.89
C THR A 101 29.77 -23.49 23.57
N MET A 102 30.38 -22.35 23.23
CA MET A 102 31.62 -21.87 23.88
C MET A 102 31.38 -21.33 25.31
N ILE A 103 30.12 -21.12 25.68
CA ILE A 103 29.65 -20.80 27.03
C ILE A 103 28.96 -22.06 27.56
N PRO A 104 29.53 -22.82 28.50
CA PRO A 104 28.96 -24.10 28.89
C PRO A 104 27.64 -23.91 29.67
N TYR A 105 26.53 -23.81 28.93
CA TYR A 105 25.17 -23.85 29.43
C TYR A 105 24.84 -25.27 29.89
N ASP A 106 24.16 -25.40 31.01
CA ASP A 106 23.73 -26.68 31.56
C ASP A 106 22.44 -27.18 30.87
N ALA A 107 21.54 -26.24 30.54
CA ALA A 107 20.32 -26.44 29.75
C ALA A 107 19.86 -25.13 29.09
N THR A 108 19.18 -25.25 27.95
CA THR A 108 18.42 -24.16 27.30
C THR A 108 17.00 -24.64 27.01
N THR A 109 16.04 -23.75 26.76
CA THR A 109 14.73 -24.12 26.19
C THR A 109 14.56 -23.54 24.79
N ALA A 110 13.57 -24.01 24.04
CA ALA A 110 13.13 -23.36 22.82
C ALA A 110 12.06 -22.31 23.15
N GLY A 111 12.25 -21.10 22.66
CA GLY A 111 11.21 -20.10 22.48
C GLY A 111 10.55 -20.22 21.10
N ASN A 112 9.67 -19.28 20.77
CA ASN A 112 8.98 -19.31 19.48
C ASN A 112 9.92 -19.02 18.31
N HIS A 113 10.94 -18.18 18.51
CA HIS A 113 11.83 -17.76 17.44
C HIS A 113 12.91 -18.79 17.09
N GLU A 114 13.08 -19.85 17.88
CA GLU A 114 13.85 -21.03 17.45
C GLU A 114 13.19 -21.76 16.25
N PHE A 115 11.90 -21.53 16.00
CA PHE A 115 11.15 -22.11 14.89
C PHE A 115 11.05 -21.21 13.66
N ASP A 116 11.58 -19.99 13.68
CA ASP A 116 11.46 -19.02 12.57
C ASP A 116 12.11 -19.49 11.26
N PHE A 117 13.03 -20.43 11.35
CA PHE A 117 13.72 -21.01 10.20
C PHE A 117 13.26 -22.44 9.89
N GLY A 118 12.15 -22.89 10.49
CA GLY A 118 11.58 -24.22 10.31
C GLY A 118 11.88 -25.19 11.45
N TYR A 119 10.98 -26.16 11.67
CA TYR A 119 11.13 -27.23 12.64
C TYR A 119 12.46 -27.99 12.49
N ASP A 120 12.84 -28.33 11.25
CA ASP A 120 14.08 -29.07 11.00
C ASP A 120 15.31 -28.25 11.40
N GLN A 121 15.24 -26.93 11.24
CA GLN A 121 16.30 -26.04 11.70
C GLN A 121 16.33 -25.98 13.23
N ALA A 122 15.17 -25.87 13.89
CA ALA A 122 15.08 -25.96 15.35
C ALA A 122 15.67 -27.28 15.89
N MET A 123 15.48 -28.40 15.18
CA MET A 123 16.08 -29.69 15.54
C MET A 123 17.60 -29.69 15.41
N LYS A 124 18.17 -29.00 14.42
CA LYS A 124 19.63 -28.88 14.28
C LYS A 124 20.25 -28.06 15.42
N LEU A 125 19.54 -27.08 15.98
CA LEU A 125 20.06 -26.29 17.11
C LEU A 125 20.38 -27.17 18.33
N LYS A 126 19.66 -28.29 18.51
CA LYS A 126 19.90 -29.29 19.56
C LYS A 126 21.30 -29.93 19.50
N GLU A 127 21.96 -29.90 18.35
CA GLU A 127 23.32 -30.42 18.21
C GLU A 127 24.37 -29.49 18.86
N TYR A 128 24.02 -28.23 19.09
CA TYR A 128 24.91 -27.18 19.59
C TYR A 128 24.58 -26.75 21.02
N THR A 129 23.30 -26.76 21.41
CA THR A 129 22.84 -26.37 22.75
C THR A 129 22.06 -27.50 23.44
N PRO A 130 22.17 -27.62 24.78
CA PRO A 130 21.46 -28.64 25.56
C PRO A 130 19.97 -28.30 25.73
N LEU A 131 19.23 -28.30 24.63
CA LEU A 131 17.86 -27.82 24.54
C LEU A 131 16.85 -28.85 25.08
N VAL A 132 16.03 -28.42 26.04
CA VAL A 132 14.91 -29.18 26.62
C VAL A 132 13.57 -28.48 26.35
N SER A 133 12.51 -29.23 26.05
CA SER A 133 11.14 -28.72 25.98
C SER A 133 10.11 -29.84 26.10
N ALA A 134 9.24 -29.73 27.10
CA ALA A 134 8.33 -30.77 27.51
C ALA A 134 7.01 -30.80 26.72
N ASN A 135 6.62 -29.69 26.11
CA ASN A 135 5.30 -29.52 25.52
C ASN A 135 5.31 -29.39 23.98
N VAL A 136 6.43 -29.67 23.31
CA VAL A 136 6.52 -29.60 21.83
C VAL A 136 6.50 -30.98 21.21
N TYR A 137 5.55 -31.22 20.31
CA TYR A 137 5.36 -32.49 19.63
C TYR A 137 5.30 -32.29 18.12
N LYS A 138 5.81 -33.26 17.35
CA LYS A 138 5.66 -33.36 15.90
C LYS A 138 4.87 -34.62 15.59
N ASN A 139 3.70 -34.49 14.97
CA ASN A 139 2.83 -35.61 14.62
C ASN A 139 2.55 -36.56 15.81
N GLY A 140 2.37 -35.98 17.00
CA GLY A 140 2.13 -36.73 18.25
C GLY A 140 3.39 -37.32 18.91
N GLN A 141 4.58 -37.13 18.35
CA GLN A 141 5.85 -37.55 18.96
C GLN A 141 6.57 -36.37 19.61
N GLN A 142 7.13 -36.59 20.80
CA GLN A 142 7.84 -35.56 21.54
C GLN A 142 9.12 -35.12 20.79
N SER A 143 9.31 -33.81 20.61
CA SER A 143 10.37 -33.26 19.75
C SER A 143 11.71 -33.04 20.46
N PHE A 144 11.66 -32.66 21.74
CA PHE A 144 12.82 -32.41 22.58
C PHE A 144 12.77 -33.30 23.82
N ASP A 145 13.93 -33.50 24.46
CA ASP A 145 13.90 -34.10 25.79
C ASP A 145 13.09 -33.17 26.71
N PRO A 146 12.12 -33.70 27.49
CA PRO A 146 11.25 -32.85 28.30
C PRO A 146 11.99 -32.15 29.42
N TYR A 147 13.00 -32.83 29.96
CA TYR A 147 13.76 -32.39 31.11
C TYR A 147 15.16 -32.98 31.08
N LYS A 148 16.02 -32.40 31.93
CA LYS A 148 17.34 -32.91 32.25
C LYS A 148 17.55 -32.87 33.76
N ILE A 149 18.05 -33.97 34.33
CA ILE A 149 18.47 -34.01 35.74
C ILE A 149 19.97 -33.83 35.79
N ILE A 150 20.44 -32.82 36.52
CA ILE A 150 21.86 -32.53 36.70
C ILE A 150 22.19 -32.63 38.19
N GLU A 151 23.26 -33.34 38.52
CA GLU A 151 23.77 -33.43 39.88
C GLU A 151 24.95 -32.47 40.04
N LYS A 152 24.85 -31.54 40.98
CA LYS A 152 25.92 -30.61 41.39
C LYS A 152 25.98 -30.57 42.90
N ASP A 153 27.18 -30.65 43.45
CA ASP A 153 27.40 -30.59 44.91
C ASP A 153 26.52 -31.57 45.72
N GLY A 154 26.28 -32.76 45.15
CA GLY A 154 25.47 -33.82 45.77
C GLY A 154 23.95 -33.58 45.73
N LYS A 155 23.48 -32.58 44.98
CA LYS A 155 22.06 -32.20 44.86
C LYS A 155 21.60 -32.28 43.41
N LYS A 156 20.37 -32.75 43.22
CA LYS A 156 19.77 -33.02 41.91
C LYS A 156 18.82 -31.90 41.50
N PHE A 157 19.12 -31.29 40.36
CA PHE A 157 18.30 -30.25 39.75
C PHE A 157 17.55 -30.84 38.57
N ALA A 158 16.22 -30.88 38.63
CA ALA A 158 15.37 -31.23 37.50
C ALA A 158 15.03 -29.97 36.72
N ILE A 159 15.59 -29.84 35.52
CA ILE A 159 15.38 -28.71 34.63
C ILE A 159 14.36 -29.14 33.57
N ILE A 160 13.18 -28.52 33.57
CA ILE A 160 12.04 -28.83 32.70
C ILE A 160 11.84 -27.66 31.74
N GLY A 161 11.85 -27.92 30.43
CA GLY A 161 11.64 -26.87 29.43
C GLY A 161 10.16 -26.69 29.09
N LEU A 162 9.72 -25.46 28.83
CA LEU A 162 8.37 -25.15 28.35
C LEU A 162 8.44 -24.08 27.25
N THR A 163 7.80 -24.33 26.12
CA THR A 163 7.74 -23.41 24.96
C THR A 163 6.32 -22.86 24.81
N THR A 164 6.16 -21.56 24.56
CA THR A 164 4.83 -20.94 24.43
C THR A 164 4.00 -21.56 23.30
N PRO A 165 2.72 -21.93 23.55
CA PRO A 165 1.79 -22.30 22.48
C PRO A 165 1.50 -21.17 21.48
N GLU A 166 1.81 -19.91 21.83
CA GLU A 166 1.78 -18.80 20.88
C GLU A 166 2.71 -18.99 19.70
N THR A 167 3.69 -19.89 19.76
CA THR A 167 4.53 -20.24 18.59
C THR A 167 3.67 -20.52 17.35
N THR A 168 2.47 -21.10 17.52
CA THR A 168 1.50 -21.33 16.43
C THR A 168 1.07 -20.09 15.64
N THR A 169 1.19 -18.90 16.24
CA THR A 169 0.83 -17.61 15.65
C THR A 169 2.01 -16.63 15.55
N LYS A 170 3.11 -16.85 16.29
CA LYS A 170 4.31 -16.00 16.29
C LYS A 170 5.35 -16.43 15.27
N THR A 171 5.34 -17.69 14.83
CA THR A 171 6.19 -18.17 13.74
C THR A 171 5.36 -18.47 12.50
N HIS A 172 6.03 -18.57 11.36
CA HIS A 172 5.35 -18.85 10.10
C HIS A 172 4.71 -20.27 10.14
N PRO A 173 3.42 -20.47 9.81
CA PRO A 173 2.76 -21.77 9.92
C PRO A 173 3.46 -22.92 9.17
N ASN A 174 4.11 -22.64 8.03
CA ASN A 174 4.87 -23.65 7.29
C ASN A 174 6.11 -24.15 8.04
N ASN A 175 6.66 -23.35 8.94
CA ASN A 175 7.79 -23.76 9.76
C ASN A 175 7.41 -24.84 10.78
N ILE A 176 6.14 -24.93 11.13
CA ILE A 176 5.62 -25.76 12.21
C ILE A 176 4.53 -26.72 11.75
N VAL A 177 4.50 -27.10 10.46
CA VAL A 177 3.53 -28.08 9.94
C VAL A 177 3.56 -29.36 10.76
N GLY A 178 2.43 -29.77 11.33
CA GLY A 178 2.34 -30.97 12.18
C GLY A 178 3.05 -30.83 13.53
N VAL A 179 3.54 -29.65 13.90
CA VAL A 179 4.05 -29.35 15.23
C VAL A 179 2.89 -28.84 16.10
N THR A 180 2.79 -29.36 17.31
CA THR A 180 1.79 -28.95 18.30
C THR A 180 2.48 -28.58 19.59
N PHE A 181 1.92 -27.59 20.27
CA PHE A 181 2.40 -27.08 21.55
C PHE A 181 1.31 -27.36 22.58
N GLU A 182 1.55 -28.32 23.48
CA GLU A 182 0.62 -28.66 24.55
C GLU A 182 0.56 -27.54 25.59
N ASP A 183 -0.55 -27.47 26.33
CA ASP A 183 -0.73 -26.50 27.40
C ASP A 183 0.40 -26.63 28.46
N PRO A 184 1.13 -25.55 28.75
CA PRO A 184 2.31 -25.60 29.61
C PRO A 184 1.99 -25.99 31.05
N ILE A 185 0.84 -25.60 31.61
CA ILE A 185 0.54 -25.82 33.04
C ILE A 185 0.25 -27.31 33.33
N PRO A 186 -0.66 -27.99 32.62
CA PRO A 186 -0.85 -29.43 32.77
C PRO A 186 0.44 -30.22 32.47
N THR A 187 1.25 -29.74 31.52
CA THR A 187 2.53 -30.38 31.19
C THR A 187 3.54 -30.26 32.33
N ALA A 188 3.65 -29.08 32.95
CA ALA A 188 4.50 -28.87 34.12
C ALA A 188 4.13 -29.80 35.28
N GLU A 189 2.83 -29.88 35.59
CA GLU A 189 2.28 -30.76 36.63
C GLU A 189 2.57 -32.25 36.37
N LYS A 190 2.43 -32.69 35.11
CA LYS A 190 2.77 -34.05 34.67
C LYS A 190 4.22 -34.38 35.00
N TYR A 191 5.16 -33.52 34.63
CA TYR A 191 6.59 -33.80 34.84
C TYR A 191 7.04 -33.61 36.29
N MET A 192 6.45 -32.68 37.06
CA MET A 192 6.70 -32.64 38.51
C MET A 192 6.27 -33.94 39.19
N LYS A 193 5.11 -34.48 38.83
CA LYS A 193 4.64 -35.76 39.36
C LYS A 193 5.57 -36.92 38.99
N GLU A 194 6.06 -36.98 37.76
CA GLU A 194 7.00 -38.01 37.29
C GLU A 194 8.36 -37.97 38.01
N LEU A 195 8.80 -36.76 38.35
CA LEU A 195 10.11 -36.46 38.92
C LEU A 195 10.11 -36.34 40.44
N LYS A 196 8.96 -36.52 41.08
CA LYS A 196 8.83 -36.50 42.54
C LYS A 196 9.80 -37.48 43.21
N GLY A 197 10.60 -36.97 44.14
CA GLY A 197 11.63 -37.75 44.86
C GLY A 197 12.88 -38.09 44.04
N LYS A 198 12.98 -37.60 42.79
CA LYS A 198 14.17 -37.75 41.93
C LYS A 198 15.02 -36.47 41.84
N ALA A 199 14.48 -35.35 42.33
CA ALA A 199 15.15 -34.04 42.33
C ALA A 199 14.96 -33.34 43.68
N ASP A 200 15.96 -32.54 44.06
CA ASP A 200 15.95 -31.66 45.23
C ASP A 200 15.42 -30.27 44.89
N VAL A 201 15.58 -29.83 43.63
CA VAL A 201 15.14 -28.54 43.10
C VAL A 201 14.53 -28.75 41.71
N PHE A 202 13.37 -28.14 41.49
CA PHE A 202 12.71 -28.06 40.19
C PHE A 202 12.98 -26.69 39.57
N ILE A 203 13.49 -26.69 38.35
CA ILE A 203 13.73 -25.49 37.55
C ILE A 203 12.90 -25.58 36.29
N PHE A 204 12.01 -24.63 36.06
CA PHE A 204 11.30 -24.47 34.80
C PHE A 204 12.05 -23.44 33.96
N LEU A 205 12.61 -23.88 32.82
CA LEU A 205 13.05 -22.99 31.77
C LEU A 205 11.87 -22.75 30.84
N SER A 206 11.13 -21.69 31.12
CA SER A 206 9.91 -21.34 30.40
C SER A 206 10.20 -20.24 29.38
N HIS A 207 9.61 -20.37 28.21
CA HIS A 207 9.54 -19.28 27.23
C HIS A 207 8.07 -18.98 27.00
N LEU A 208 7.42 -18.45 28.04
CA LEU A 208 5.97 -18.34 28.13
C LEU A 208 5.49 -16.90 28.24
N GLY A 209 6.27 -16.03 28.87
CA GLY A 209 5.94 -14.62 29.03
C GLY A 209 4.98 -14.31 30.17
N ILE A 210 4.91 -13.02 30.50
CA ILE A 210 4.08 -12.49 31.60
C ILE A 210 3.30 -11.23 31.22
N ASP A 211 3.36 -10.82 29.95
CA ASP A 211 2.67 -9.64 29.44
C ASP A 211 1.18 -9.92 29.16
N ALA A 212 0.40 -8.85 29.02
CA ALA A 212 -1.06 -8.94 28.88
C ALA A 212 -1.52 -9.48 27.51
N THR A 213 -0.63 -9.56 26.51
CA THR A 213 -0.97 -10.09 25.17
C THR A 213 -0.87 -11.61 25.11
N THR A 214 -0.11 -12.22 26.02
CA THR A 214 -0.06 -13.67 26.23
C THR A 214 -1.35 -14.16 26.92
N PRO A 215 -2.06 -15.19 26.42
CA PRO A 215 -3.20 -15.80 27.10
C PRO A 215 -2.87 -16.24 28.54
N THR A 216 -3.78 -16.00 29.49
CA THR A 216 -3.49 -16.15 30.92
C THR A 216 -3.07 -17.57 31.29
N GLU A 217 -3.68 -18.58 30.68
CA GLU A 217 -3.38 -20.01 30.83
C GLU A 217 -1.97 -20.38 30.35
N TRP A 218 -1.34 -19.55 29.51
CA TRP A 218 -0.01 -19.79 28.98
C TRP A 218 1.07 -18.96 29.67
N GLN A 219 0.72 -18.05 30.58
CA GLN A 219 1.68 -17.18 31.26
C GLN A 219 2.46 -17.88 32.39
N SER A 220 3.73 -17.50 32.54
CA SER A 220 4.57 -17.96 33.65
C SER A 220 4.10 -17.49 35.03
N ARG A 221 3.40 -16.36 35.14
CA ARG A 221 2.77 -15.93 36.40
C ARG A 221 1.64 -16.87 36.83
N THR A 222 0.88 -17.41 35.88
CA THR A 222 -0.19 -18.38 36.18
C THR A 222 0.40 -19.72 36.56
N LEU A 223 1.42 -20.18 35.81
CA LEU A 223 2.22 -21.35 36.18
C LEU A 223 2.76 -21.24 37.61
N ALA A 224 3.39 -20.11 37.96
CA ALA A 224 3.94 -19.88 39.30
C ALA A 224 2.87 -19.99 40.40
N LYS A 225 1.68 -19.43 40.18
CA LYS A 225 0.56 -19.49 41.13
C LYS A 225 0.05 -20.92 41.32
N GLU A 226 -0.16 -21.66 40.24
CA GLU A 226 -0.65 -23.04 40.33
C GLU A 226 0.39 -23.98 40.96
N LEU A 227 1.67 -23.86 40.59
CA LEU A 227 2.73 -24.66 41.19
C LEU A 227 2.91 -24.36 42.69
N SER A 228 2.87 -23.09 43.09
CA SER A 228 2.93 -22.68 44.50
C SER A 228 1.81 -23.31 45.34
N LYS A 229 0.61 -23.36 44.76
CA LYS A 229 -0.58 -23.93 45.39
C LYS A 229 -0.52 -25.46 45.45
N ASN A 230 -0.09 -26.12 44.39
CA ASN A 230 -0.13 -27.58 44.25
C ASN A 230 1.10 -28.26 44.89
N HIS A 231 2.23 -27.56 44.98
CA HIS A 231 3.52 -28.07 45.45
C HIS A 231 4.17 -27.15 46.50
N PRO A 232 3.50 -26.85 47.63
CA PRO A 232 3.94 -25.80 48.57
C PRO A 232 5.24 -26.11 49.33
N THR A 233 5.71 -27.36 49.27
CA THR A 233 6.93 -27.82 49.97
C THR A 233 8.13 -28.03 49.05
N ASP A 234 7.93 -28.01 47.73
CA ASP A 234 9.01 -28.22 46.76
C ASP A 234 9.84 -26.94 46.58
N LYS A 235 11.09 -27.07 46.10
CA LYS A 235 11.94 -25.91 45.79
C LYS A 235 11.81 -25.63 44.30
N ILE A 236 11.15 -24.53 43.93
CA ILE A 236 10.78 -24.27 42.53
C ILE A 236 11.31 -22.92 42.08
N VAL A 237 12.01 -22.92 40.95
CA VAL A 237 12.47 -21.71 40.25
C VAL A 237 11.91 -21.74 38.83
N ILE A 238 11.33 -20.64 38.38
CA ILE A 238 10.91 -20.41 37.01
C ILE A 238 11.81 -19.32 36.43
N ILE A 239 12.52 -19.65 35.37
CA ILE A 239 13.34 -18.72 34.60
C ILE A 239 12.63 -18.56 33.26
N ASP A 240 12.10 -17.37 33.03
CA ASP A 240 11.20 -17.08 31.92
C ASP A 240 11.83 -16.21 30.82
N GLY A 241 11.16 -16.14 29.66
CA GLY A 241 11.48 -15.27 28.53
C GLY A 241 10.23 -14.73 27.83
N HIS A 242 10.27 -14.53 26.50
CA HIS A 242 9.16 -14.18 25.58
C HIS A 242 8.66 -12.73 25.69
N SER A 243 8.33 -12.31 26.90
CA SER A 243 7.71 -11.00 27.13
C SER A 243 8.71 -9.83 27.18
N HIS A 244 10.01 -10.10 27.12
CA HIS A 244 11.10 -9.12 27.29
C HIS A 244 11.02 -8.32 28.59
N THR A 245 10.45 -8.88 29.66
CA THR A 245 10.24 -8.18 30.91
C THR A 245 11.47 -8.27 31.81
N GLU A 246 11.99 -7.13 32.26
CA GLU A 246 13.00 -7.10 33.32
C GLU A 246 12.33 -7.32 34.67
N LEU A 247 12.79 -8.32 35.43
CA LEU A 247 12.39 -8.53 36.83
C LEU A 247 13.61 -8.33 37.75
N PRO A 248 13.94 -7.07 38.13
CA PRO A 248 15.16 -6.75 38.86
C PRO A 248 15.39 -7.53 40.16
N ASN A 249 14.32 -8.00 40.81
CA ASN A 249 14.39 -8.78 42.05
C ASN A 249 13.64 -10.13 41.95
N GLY A 250 13.20 -10.52 40.74
CA GLY A 250 12.23 -11.59 40.54
C GLY A 250 10.85 -11.30 41.16
N GLU A 251 9.92 -12.23 40.98
CA GLU A 251 8.61 -12.27 41.64
C GLU A 251 8.49 -13.55 42.48
N LYS A 252 7.94 -13.46 43.69
CA LYS A 252 7.76 -14.62 44.59
C LYS A 252 6.29 -15.00 44.70
N TYR A 253 6.02 -16.29 44.52
CA TYR A 253 4.71 -16.92 44.69
C TYR A 253 4.85 -18.07 45.69
N GLY A 254 4.69 -17.78 46.98
CA GLY A 254 4.96 -18.76 48.04
C GLY A 254 6.41 -19.27 47.99
N ASN A 255 6.59 -20.56 47.73
CA ASN A 255 7.88 -21.25 47.56
C ASN A 255 8.48 -21.15 46.13
N VAL A 256 7.77 -20.54 45.18
CA VAL A 256 8.19 -20.40 43.78
C VAL A 256 8.84 -19.03 43.57
N LEU A 257 10.03 -18.99 42.97
CA LEU A 257 10.64 -17.77 42.44
C LEU A 257 10.48 -17.73 40.92
N LEU A 258 10.00 -16.61 40.37
CA LEU A 258 9.95 -16.31 38.94
C LEU A 258 10.96 -15.21 38.60
N ALA A 259 11.81 -15.42 37.58
CA ALA A 259 12.84 -14.48 37.15
C ALA A 259 12.89 -14.33 35.62
N GLN A 260 13.28 -13.14 35.14
CA GLN A 260 13.44 -12.80 33.72
C GLN A 260 14.38 -11.59 33.58
N THR A 261 15.17 -11.54 32.50
CA THR A 261 16.30 -10.60 32.36
C THR A 261 16.03 -9.38 31.47
N GLY A 262 14.81 -9.25 30.95
CA GLY A 262 14.55 -8.35 29.83
C GLY A 262 14.89 -9.06 28.53
N ASN A 263 15.75 -8.47 27.71
CA ASN A 263 16.16 -9.03 26.44
C ASN A 263 17.57 -8.57 26.04
N TYR A 264 18.04 -9.07 24.90
CA TYR A 264 19.16 -8.52 24.13
C TYR A 264 20.53 -8.56 24.82
N LEU A 265 20.65 -9.37 25.87
CA LEU A 265 21.79 -9.32 26.80
C LEU A 265 22.03 -7.90 27.35
N ASN A 266 20.96 -7.13 27.58
CA ASN A 266 21.05 -5.89 28.34
C ASN A 266 21.39 -6.16 29.80
N ASN A 267 20.94 -7.32 30.30
CA ASN A 267 21.22 -7.82 31.64
C ASN A 267 21.54 -9.33 31.60
N VAL A 268 22.15 -9.83 32.67
CA VAL A 268 22.25 -11.26 32.98
C VAL A 268 21.61 -11.48 34.35
N GLY A 269 20.76 -12.49 34.47
CA GLY A 269 20.09 -12.80 35.73
C GLY A 269 20.98 -13.63 36.64
N GLU A 270 20.97 -13.32 37.93
CA GLU A 270 21.65 -14.08 38.97
C GLU A 270 20.65 -14.45 40.07
N ILE A 271 20.53 -15.74 40.38
CA ILE A 271 19.70 -16.25 41.46
C ILE A 271 20.61 -16.92 42.48
N GLU A 272 20.55 -16.48 43.73
CA GLU A 272 21.23 -17.11 44.86
C GLU A 272 20.18 -17.73 45.78
N ALA A 273 20.34 -19.02 46.08
CA ALA A 273 19.49 -19.74 47.01
C ALA A 273 20.31 -20.37 48.14
N LYS A 274 19.76 -20.35 49.35
CA LYS A 274 20.28 -21.02 50.54
C LYS A 274 19.13 -21.69 51.27
N TYR A 275 19.22 -22.99 51.45
CA TYR A 275 18.26 -23.83 52.13
C TYR A 275 18.94 -24.55 53.29
N SER A 276 18.32 -24.55 54.45
CA SER A 276 18.69 -25.30 55.64
C SER A 276 17.42 -25.80 56.33
N ASP A 277 17.57 -26.61 57.38
CA ASP A 277 16.44 -27.12 58.16
C ASP A 277 15.62 -26.01 58.86
N THR A 278 16.22 -24.84 59.08
CA THR A 278 15.63 -23.73 59.86
C THR A 278 15.43 -22.44 59.09
N ASP A 279 16.08 -22.30 57.93
CA ASP A 279 16.06 -21.08 57.12
C ASP A 279 16.11 -21.42 55.62
N SER A 280 15.30 -20.73 54.83
CA SER A 280 15.29 -20.82 53.37
C SER A 280 15.20 -19.42 52.79
N SER A 281 16.21 -19.03 52.02
CA SER A 281 16.23 -17.76 51.29
C SER A 281 16.56 -18.01 49.83
N ILE A 282 15.87 -17.28 48.95
CA ILE A 282 16.14 -17.25 47.52
C ILE A 282 15.96 -15.83 47.03
N ASN A 283 16.96 -15.29 46.34
CA ASN A 283 16.98 -13.92 45.84
C ASN A 283 17.41 -13.92 44.39
N ALA A 284 16.73 -13.13 43.56
CA ALA A 284 17.14 -12.84 42.19
C ALA A 284 17.65 -11.41 42.11
N LYS A 285 18.62 -11.16 41.22
CA LYS A 285 19.03 -9.82 40.80
C LYS A 285 19.40 -9.83 39.31
N LEU A 286 19.44 -8.64 38.71
CA LEU A 286 20.00 -8.44 37.37
C LEU A 286 21.38 -7.82 37.47
N ILE A 287 22.33 -8.38 36.71
CA ILE A 287 23.65 -7.81 36.45
C ILE A 287 23.52 -7.01 35.16
N PRO A 288 23.48 -5.67 35.23
CA PRO A 288 23.23 -4.84 34.06
C PRO A 288 24.47 -4.72 33.17
N PHE A 289 24.25 -4.34 31.92
CA PHE A 289 25.31 -3.99 30.96
C PHE A 289 26.39 -3.07 31.55
N SER A 290 25.99 -2.08 32.35
CA SER A 290 26.92 -1.11 32.95
C SER A 290 27.96 -1.75 33.88
N GLU A 291 27.65 -2.91 34.48
CA GLU A 291 28.57 -3.68 35.29
C GLU A 291 29.36 -4.68 34.44
N ALA A 292 28.66 -5.46 33.62
CA ALA A 292 29.27 -6.50 32.79
C ALA A 292 30.24 -5.96 31.72
N LYS A 293 30.06 -4.72 31.25
CA LYS A 293 30.95 -4.10 30.25
C LYS A 293 32.39 -3.90 30.73
N GLU A 294 32.58 -3.77 32.05
CA GLU A 294 33.88 -3.57 32.69
C GLU A 294 34.73 -4.85 32.69
N LEU A 295 34.12 -6.01 32.40
CA LEU A 295 34.84 -7.26 32.25
C LEU A 295 35.57 -7.31 30.90
N PRO A 296 36.80 -7.88 30.87
CA PRO A 296 37.48 -8.14 29.61
C PRO A 296 36.69 -9.18 28.81
N ALA A 297 36.66 -9.03 27.48
CA ALA A 297 36.09 -10.04 26.61
C ALA A 297 36.91 -11.35 26.68
N ASN A 298 36.25 -12.50 26.77
CA ASN A 298 36.92 -13.79 26.66
C ASN A 298 37.53 -13.94 25.26
N THR A 299 38.86 -14.09 25.17
CA THR A 299 39.59 -14.05 23.90
C THR A 299 39.13 -15.10 22.88
N ASN A 300 38.79 -16.32 23.31
CA ASN A 300 38.40 -17.37 22.37
C ASN A 300 37.02 -17.09 21.77
N VAL A 301 36.06 -16.69 22.61
CA VAL A 301 34.70 -16.33 22.16
C VAL A 301 34.72 -15.07 21.32
N ASP A 302 35.54 -14.08 21.71
CA ASP A 302 35.69 -12.83 20.95
C ASP A 302 36.27 -13.09 19.55
N ASN A 303 37.31 -13.92 19.44
CA ASN A 303 37.86 -14.31 18.14
C ASN A 303 36.83 -15.02 17.25
N PHE A 304 36.01 -15.92 17.82
CA PHE A 304 34.95 -16.58 17.09
C PHE A 304 33.90 -15.58 16.58
N VAL A 305 33.40 -14.71 17.47
CA VAL A 305 32.39 -13.69 17.13
C VAL A 305 32.93 -12.72 16.07
N ASN A 306 34.20 -12.30 16.18
CA ASN A 306 34.84 -11.44 15.19
C ASN A 306 35.01 -12.13 13.84
N GLN A 307 35.30 -13.43 13.81
CA GLN A 307 35.37 -14.21 12.57
C GLN A 307 34.00 -14.29 11.90
N VAL A 308 32.94 -14.64 12.65
CA VAL A 308 31.56 -14.67 12.13
C VAL A 308 31.15 -13.30 11.57
N ALA A 309 31.47 -12.22 12.29
CA ALA A 309 31.20 -10.85 11.83
C ALA A 309 31.98 -10.51 10.55
N SER A 310 33.25 -10.92 10.45
CA SER A 310 34.06 -10.72 9.25
C SER A 310 33.48 -11.47 8.06
N ASP A 311 33.09 -12.74 8.23
CA ASP A 311 32.53 -13.56 7.16
C ASP A 311 31.18 -13.00 6.69
N PHE A 312 30.32 -12.58 7.63
CA PHE A 312 29.07 -11.89 7.31
C PHE A 312 29.33 -10.58 6.54
N ASN A 313 30.24 -9.73 7.00
CA ASN A 313 30.54 -8.47 6.33
C ASN A 313 31.12 -8.69 4.92
N ASN A 314 31.93 -9.72 4.74
CA ASN A 314 32.46 -10.10 3.43
C ASN A 314 31.33 -10.52 2.47
N ASP A 315 30.40 -11.37 2.91
CA ASP A 315 29.22 -11.75 2.13
C ASP A 315 28.32 -10.54 1.81
N MET A 316 28.09 -9.66 2.79
CA MET A 316 27.31 -8.44 2.59
C MET A 316 27.97 -7.42 1.66
N SER A 317 29.30 -7.49 1.48
CA SER A 317 30.04 -6.58 0.58
C SER A 317 29.93 -6.96 -0.91
N GLU A 318 29.32 -8.12 -1.23
CA GLU A 318 29.12 -8.54 -2.61
C GLU A 318 28.33 -7.48 -3.39
N VAL A 319 28.91 -7.03 -4.51
CA VAL A 319 28.28 -6.06 -5.41
C VAL A 319 27.16 -6.73 -6.19
N VAL A 320 25.96 -6.17 -6.08
CA VAL A 320 24.76 -6.62 -6.77
C VAL A 320 24.52 -5.81 -8.03
N LEU A 321 24.68 -4.49 -7.97
CA LEU A 321 24.55 -3.59 -9.11
C LEU A 321 25.57 -2.45 -9.01
N GLU A 322 26.34 -2.24 -10.08
CA GLU A 322 27.22 -1.07 -10.21
C GLU A 322 26.51 0.10 -10.89
N GLY A 323 26.87 1.32 -10.49
CA GLY A 323 26.51 2.53 -11.24
C GLY A 323 25.03 2.91 -11.20
N ASN A 324 24.30 2.59 -10.12
CA ASN A 324 22.96 3.11 -9.90
C ASN A 324 22.98 4.65 -9.87
N THR A 325 22.23 5.30 -10.76
CA THR A 325 22.15 6.76 -10.85
C THR A 325 20.91 7.36 -10.16
N VAL A 326 20.14 6.54 -9.44
CA VAL A 326 18.86 6.93 -8.84
C VAL A 326 18.93 6.76 -7.33
N ASN A 327 18.56 7.79 -6.59
CA ASN A 327 18.35 7.65 -5.15
C ASN A 327 16.97 7.01 -4.90
N LEU A 328 16.96 5.81 -4.31
CA LEU A 328 15.77 5.01 -4.05
C LEU A 328 15.25 5.28 -2.63
N GLU A 329 14.10 5.94 -2.51
CA GLU A 329 13.56 6.41 -1.24
C GLU A 329 12.82 5.30 -0.49
N GLY A 330 13.41 4.85 0.63
CA GLY A 330 12.88 3.79 1.50
C GLY A 330 12.68 4.22 2.95
N LYS A 331 12.77 5.51 3.28
CA LYS A 331 12.57 5.97 4.67
C LYS A 331 11.16 5.64 5.13
N GLY A 332 11.05 5.09 6.34
CA GLY A 332 9.77 4.75 6.98
C GLY A 332 8.76 5.91 7.04
N ALA A 333 9.20 7.17 7.05
CA ALA A 333 8.29 8.32 7.00
C ALA A 333 7.58 8.48 5.64
N MET A 334 8.18 7.97 4.56
CA MET A 334 7.71 8.10 3.19
C MET A 334 6.96 6.84 2.75
N VAL A 335 7.58 5.66 2.84
CA VAL A 335 7.00 4.38 2.39
C VAL A 335 5.71 3.99 3.12
N ARG A 336 5.41 4.63 4.25
CA ARG A 336 4.23 4.42 5.09
C ARG A 336 3.10 5.43 4.85
N THR A 337 3.28 6.37 3.93
CA THR A 337 2.32 7.47 3.70
C THR A 337 1.97 7.67 2.23
N ARG A 338 2.85 7.27 1.31
CA ARG A 338 2.73 7.54 -0.13
C ARG A 338 3.51 6.53 -0.98
N GLU A 339 3.26 6.55 -2.28
CA GLU A 339 4.03 5.80 -3.27
C GLU A 339 5.50 6.27 -3.29
N THR A 340 6.42 5.32 -3.40
CA THR A 340 7.86 5.60 -3.49
C THR A 340 8.52 4.85 -4.64
N ASN A 341 9.57 5.42 -5.23
CA ASN A 341 10.31 4.76 -6.30
C ASN A 341 10.95 3.41 -5.87
N LEU A 342 11.42 3.27 -4.62
CA LEU A 342 11.91 2.00 -4.08
C LEU A 342 10.77 1.00 -3.86
N GLY A 343 9.63 1.45 -3.31
CA GLY A 343 8.44 0.61 -3.18
C GLY A 343 7.97 0.07 -4.52
N ASN A 344 7.98 0.91 -5.55
CA ASN A 344 7.67 0.52 -6.92
C ASN A 344 8.66 -0.51 -7.47
N LEU A 345 9.96 -0.30 -7.23
CA LEU A 345 11.02 -1.18 -7.70
C LEU A 345 10.94 -2.58 -7.06
N ILE A 346 10.70 -2.63 -5.75
CA ILE A 346 10.49 -3.89 -5.03
C ILE A 346 9.21 -4.55 -5.51
N GLY A 347 8.10 -3.79 -5.63
CA GLY A 347 6.84 -4.32 -6.18
C GLY A 347 7.04 -4.95 -7.56
N ASP A 348 7.79 -4.30 -8.45
CA ASP A 348 8.11 -4.84 -9.78
C ASP A 348 8.96 -6.12 -9.71
N ALA A 349 9.93 -6.18 -8.80
CA ALA A 349 10.72 -7.39 -8.58
C ALA A 349 9.84 -8.57 -8.13
N LEU A 350 8.92 -8.33 -7.20
CA LEU A 350 7.97 -9.36 -6.74
C LEU A 350 7.02 -9.77 -7.87
N TYR A 351 6.50 -8.82 -8.65
CA TYR A 351 5.61 -9.10 -9.77
C TYR A 351 6.28 -9.94 -10.84
N GLN A 352 7.53 -9.61 -11.18
CA GLN A 352 8.33 -10.37 -12.14
C GLN A 352 8.58 -11.79 -11.66
N TYR A 353 9.01 -11.97 -10.41
CA TYR A 353 9.15 -13.32 -9.85
C TYR A 353 7.82 -14.07 -9.96
N GLY A 354 6.71 -13.42 -9.59
CA GLY A 354 5.37 -14.00 -9.65
C GLY A 354 4.89 -14.43 -11.04
N GLN A 355 5.55 -13.99 -12.12
CA GLN A 355 5.22 -14.48 -13.48
C GLN A 355 5.76 -15.88 -13.75
N THR A 356 6.78 -16.34 -13.02
CA THR A 356 7.48 -17.60 -13.35
C THR A 356 7.83 -18.47 -12.16
N GLY A 357 7.82 -17.89 -10.95
CA GLY A 357 8.24 -18.55 -9.71
C GLY A 357 7.14 -19.35 -9.01
N PHE A 358 5.89 -19.20 -9.44
CA PHE A 358 4.73 -19.89 -8.85
C PHE A 358 3.96 -20.71 -9.89
N THR A 359 3.06 -21.56 -9.42
CA THR A 359 2.18 -22.39 -10.27
C THR A 359 1.29 -21.55 -11.19
N HIS A 360 0.83 -20.39 -10.71
CA HIS A 360 0.04 -19.45 -11.50
C HIS A 360 0.81 -18.16 -11.73
N GLU A 361 0.66 -17.57 -12.92
CA GLU A 361 1.21 -16.25 -13.20
C GLU A 361 0.43 -15.18 -12.39
N SER A 362 1.12 -14.38 -11.59
CA SER A 362 0.48 -13.35 -10.76
C SER A 362 -0.22 -12.27 -11.59
N ASP A 363 -1.41 -11.86 -11.15
CA ASP A 363 -2.12 -10.69 -11.67
C ASP A 363 -1.55 -9.39 -11.09
N LEU A 364 -1.09 -9.45 -9.84
CA LEU A 364 -0.52 -8.30 -9.14
C LEU A 364 0.51 -8.64 -8.09
N ALA A 365 1.35 -7.65 -7.75
CA ALA A 365 2.21 -7.72 -6.57
C ALA A 365 2.21 -6.44 -5.72
N ILE A 366 2.34 -6.64 -4.41
CA ILE A 366 2.35 -5.57 -3.39
C ILE A 366 3.36 -5.88 -2.26
N ILE A 367 3.73 -4.87 -1.50
CA ILE A 367 4.46 -4.99 -0.23
C ILE A 367 4.01 -3.88 0.73
N ASN A 368 3.91 -4.17 2.03
CA ASN A 368 3.69 -3.14 3.05
C ASN A 368 4.93 -2.27 3.22
N GLY A 369 4.75 -0.96 3.35
CA GLY A 369 5.81 0.01 3.61
C GLY A 369 6.55 -0.25 4.92
N GLY A 370 5.92 -0.93 5.88
CA GLY A 370 6.54 -1.43 7.10
C GLY A 370 7.68 -2.44 6.83
N GLY A 371 7.61 -3.18 5.73
CA GLY A 371 8.65 -4.11 5.27
C GLY A 371 9.89 -3.42 4.69
N ILE A 372 9.78 -2.18 4.21
CA ILE A 372 10.88 -1.42 3.59
C ILE A 372 11.53 -0.52 4.65
N ARG A 373 12.81 -0.76 4.94
CA ARG A 373 13.44 -0.21 6.15
C ARG A 373 14.46 0.88 5.90
N GLN A 374 15.03 0.94 4.70
CA GLN A 374 16.12 1.84 4.37
C GLN A 374 16.04 2.30 2.91
N SER A 375 16.59 3.49 2.65
CA SER A 375 16.81 4.01 1.29
C SER A 375 18.11 3.47 0.71
N ILE A 376 18.17 3.29 -0.61
CA ILE A 376 19.41 2.95 -1.33
C ILE A 376 19.89 4.21 -2.06
N LYS A 377 21.14 4.61 -1.85
CA LYS A 377 21.72 5.78 -2.50
C LYS A 377 22.16 5.45 -3.93
N GLU A 378 22.44 6.50 -4.69
CA GLU A 378 23.21 6.37 -5.93
C GLU A 378 24.58 5.73 -5.66
N GLY A 379 25.11 5.03 -6.67
CA GLY A 379 26.40 4.33 -6.62
C GLY A 379 26.27 2.81 -6.69
N THR A 380 27.11 2.13 -5.94
CA THR A 380 27.14 0.67 -5.90
C THR A 380 26.09 0.16 -4.93
N ILE A 381 25.28 -0.82 -5.35
CA ILE A 381 24.34 -1.53 -4.49
C ILE A 381 24.96 -2.87 -4.14
N THR A 382 25.07 -3.15 -2.84
CA THR A 382 25.60 -4.40 -2.29
C THR A 382 24.49 -5.30 -1.74
N LYS A 383 24.81 -6.56 -1.45
CA LYS A 383 23.90 -7.48 -0.74
C LYS A 383 23.52 -6.91 0.64
N GLY A 384 24.46 -6.25 1.32
CA GLY A 384 24.22 -5.56 2.59
C GLY A 384 23.23 -4.40 2.50
N ASP A 385 23.25 -3.64 1.40
CA ASP A 385 22.25 -2.59 1.15
C ASP A 385 20.85 -3.20 1.02
N ILE A 386 20.72 -4.28 0.23
CA ILE A 386 19.45 -4.98 0.03
C ILE A 386 18.91 -5.57 1.33
N LEU A 387 19.76 -6.23 2.12
CA LEU A 387 19.38 -6.78 3.41
C LEU A 387 18.98 -5.67 4.40
N SER A 388 19.61 -4.49 4.32
CA SER A 388 19.20 -3.33 5.11
C SER A 388 17.83 -2.78 4.70
N VAL A 389 17.42 -2.96 3.44
CA VAL A 389 16.08 -2.61 2.96
C VAL A 389 15.03 -3.64 3.41
N LEU A 390 15.32 -4.94 3.29
CA LEU A 390 14.43 -6.07 3.58
C LEU A 390 15.00 -7.01 4.67
N PRO A 391 15.14 -6.57 5.94
CA PRO A 391 15.94 -7.27 6.94
C PRO A 391 15.24 -8.43 7.64
N PHE A 392 13.95 -8.65 7.38
CA PHE A 392 13.14 -9.59 8.15
C PHE A 392 13.24 -11.04 7.67
N GLY A 393 13.87 -11.27 6.52
CA GLY A 393 13.93 -12.62 5.92
C GLY A 393 12.57 -13.16 5.49
N ASN A 394 11.57 -12.28 5.27
CA ASN A 394 10.28 -12.67 4.73
C ASN A 394 10.45 -13.38 3.39
N THR A 395 9.63 -14.40 3.16
CA THR A 395 9.56 -15.09 1.87
C THR A 395 8.54 -14.43 0.95
N ILE A 396 8.77 -14.52 -0.35
CA ILE A 396 7.75 -14.16 -1.34
C ILE A 396 6.63 -15.21 -1.31
N SER A 397 5.37 -14.79 -1.37
CA SER A 397 4.20 -15.65 -1.32
C SER A 397 3.18 -15.28 -2.41
N GLN A 398 2.44 -16.25 -2.92
CA GLN A 398 1.27 -16.05 -3.77
C GLN A 398 0.01 -16.58 -3.09
N ILE A 399 -1.04 -15.77 -3.08
CA ILE A 399 -2.39 -16.14 -2.59
C ILE A 399 -3.45 -15.83 -3.64
N GLU A 400 -4.57 -16.55 -3.56
CA GLU A 400 -5.79 -16.24 -4.29
C GLU A 400 -6.61 -15.22 -3.51
N VAL A 401 -7.09 -14.18 -4.21
CA VAL A 401 -7.99 -13.16 -3.66
C VAL A 401 -9.08 -12.85 -4.68
N ASN A 402 -10.30 -12.58 -4.22
CA ASN A 402 -11.33 -12.04 -5.09
C ASN A 402 -11.23 -10.51 -5.21
N GLY A 403 -11.96 -9.93 -6.17
CA GLY A 403 -11.93 -8.50 -6.40
C GLY A 403 -12.43 -7.65 -5.20
N GLN A 404 -13.39 -8.15 -4.41
CA GLN A 404 -13.82 -7.45 -3.20
C GLN A 404 -12.70 -7.37 -2.15
N GLN A 405 -11.96 -8.48 -1.94
CA GLN A 405 -10.81 -8.51 -1.04
C GLN A 405 -9.72 -7.53 -1.48
N LEU A 406 -9.54 -7.30 -2.79
CA LEU A 406 -8.62 -6.27 -3.28
C LEU A 406 -9.04 -4.86 -2.86
N TYR A 407 -10.34 -4.54 -2.95
CA TYR A 407 -10.86 -3.25 -2.49
C TYR A 407 -10.71 -3.10 -0.97
N ASP A 408 -11.11 -4.11 -0.21
CA ASP A 408 -10.99 -4.12 1.26
C ASP A 408 -9.52 -3.93 1.69
N MET A 409 -8.59 -4.62 1.02
CA MET A 409 -7.15 -4.50 1.23
C MET A 409 -6.66 -3.08 0.95
N PHE A 410 -7.04 -2.46 -0.17
CA PHE A 410 -6.60 -1.09 -0.45
C PHE A 410 -7.25 -0.04 0.46
N GLU A 411 -8.50 -0.25 0.92
CA GLU A 411 -9.10 0.59 1.95
C GLU A 411 -8.32 0.50 3.26
N HIS A 412 -7.93 -0.71 3.65
CA HIS A 412 -7.11 -0.93 4.83
C HIS A 412 -5.73 -0.28 4.73
N SER A 413 -5.09 -0.38 3.57
CA SER A 413 -3.82 0.30 3.27
C SER A 413 -3.91 1.80 3.48
N LEU A 414 -4.99 2.39 2.97
CA LEU A 414 -5.21 3.83 2.91
C LEU A 414 -5.98 4.36 4.11
N ARG A 415 -6.08 3.62 5.23
CA ARG A 415 -6.95 3.98 6.37
C ARG A 415 -6.49 5.17 7.23
N SER A 416 -5.20 5.49 7.22
CA SER A 416 -4.59 6.48 8.12
C SER A 416 -5.32 7.82 8.17
N ILE A 417 -5.38 8.46 9.33
CA ILE A 417 -5.91 9.82 9.42
C ILE A 417 -5.08 10.82 8.57
N ALA A 418 -5.67 11.97 8.25
CA ALA A 418 -4.93 13.05 7.61
C ALA A 418 -3.86 13.60 8.57
N LEU A 419 -2.64 13.78 8.06
CA LEU A 419 -1.52 14.39 8.75
C LEU A 419 -1.85 15.84 9.10
N LYS A 420 -1.51 16.26 10.32
CA LYS A 420 -1.69 17.62 10.79
C LYS A 420 -0.36 18.29 11.11
N ASP A 421 -0.26 19.58 10.85
CA ASP A 421 0.86 20.41 11.27
C ASP A 421 0.81 20.69 12.79
N GLU A 422 1.82 21.38 13.31
CA GLU A 422 1.90 21.76 14.74
C GLU A 422 0.73 22.62 15.22
N ASN A 423 0.03 23.29 14.30
CA ASN A 423 -1.13 24.12 14.57
C ASN A 423 -2.47 23.37 14.41
N GLY A 424 -2.42 22.08 14.05
CA GLY A 424 -3.60 21.23 13.84
C GLY A 424 -4.23 21.35 12.45
N ASN A 425 -3.62 22.07 11.49
CA ASN A 425 -4.12 22.16 10.12
C ASN A 425 -3.75 20.92 9.32
N ILE A 426 -4.62 20.51 8.40
CA ILE A 426 -4.33 19.40 7.48
C ILE A 426 -3.16 19.77 6.56
N VAL A 427 -2.16 18.88 6.51
CA VAL A 427 -1.06 18.96 5.56
C VAL A 427 -1.53 18.40 4.23
N LEU A 428 -1.24 19.10 3.13
CA LEU A 428 -1.56 18.64 1.78
C LEU A 428 -0.33 17.96 1.14
N ASP A 429 -0.59 16.98 0.30
CA ASP A 429 0.40 16.32 -0.56
C ASP A 429 0.69 17.12 -1.84
N GLU A 430 1.60 16.61 -2.66
CA GLU A 430 2.03 17.22 -3.93
C GLU A 430 0.91 17.26 -4.99
N LYS A 431 -0.20 16.55 -4.78
CA LYS A 431 -1.41 16.57 -5.62
C LYS A 431 -2.54 17.43 -5.02
N GLY A 432 -2.28 18.12 -3.92
CA GLY A 432 -3.22 19.00 -3.24
C GLY A 432 -4.33 18.26 -2.47
N GLN A 433 -4.13 16.98 -2.15
CA GLN A 433 -5.03 16.19 -1.30
C GLN A 433 -4.49 16.14 0.14
N PRO A 434 -5.33 15.84 1.16
CA PRO A 434 -4.84 15.56 2.50
C PRO A 434 -3.77 14.47 2.51
N ALA A 435 -2.56 14.79 2.99
CA ALA A 435 -1.51 13.82 3.18
C ALA A 435 -1.90 12.87 4.33
N LEU A 436 -1.66 11.57 4.17
CA LEU A 436 -1.97 10.58 5.20
C LEU A 436 -0.85 10.48 6.25
N ASP A 437 -1.21 10.24 7.51
CA ASP A 437 -0.25 9.91 8.57
C ASP A 437 0.32 8.48 8.39
N ARG A 438 1.41 8.17 9.08
CA ARG A 438 2.19 6.95 8.88
C ARG A 438 1.40 5.69 9.23
N ASN A 439 1.24 4.81 8.26
CA ASN A 439 0.72 3.45 8.44
C ASN A 439 1.79 2.42 8.04
N GLY A 440 2.19 1.54 8.97
CA GLY A 440 3.08 0.42 8.65
C GLY A 440 2.51 -0.47 7.54
N GLY A 441 1.18 -0.65 7.54
CA GLY A 441 0.45 -1.40 6.54
C GLY A 441 0.20 -0.68 5.21
N PHE A 442 0.65 0.57 4.99
CA PHE A 442 0.47 1.21 3.68
C PHE A 442 1.13 0.38 2.58
N LEU A 443 0.40 0.02 1.52
CA LEU A 443 0.90 -0.83 0.44
C LEU A 443 1.64 -0.02 -0.61
N GLN A 444 2.87 -0.43 -0.91
CA GLN A 444 3.55 -0.14 -2.17
C GLN A 444 3.13 -1.19 -3.20
N VAL A 445 3.08 -0.82 -4.47
CA VAL A 445 2.52 -1.66 -5.53
C VAL A 445 3.44 -1.78 -6.76
N SER A 446 3.35 -2.92 -7.43
CA SER A 446 3.98 -3.17 -8.72
C SER A 446 3.33 -2.38 -9.87
N SER A 447 4.00 -2.36 -11.02
CA SER A 447 3.56 -1.75 -12.28
C SER A 447 2.29 -2.37 -12.85
N SER A 448 1.81 -3.48 -12.29
CA SER A 448 0.56 -4.10 -12.71
C SER A 448 -0.67 -3.50 -12.02
N VAL A 449 -0.52 -2.54 -11.11
CA VAL A 449 -1.63 -2.00 -10.30
C VAL A 449 -1.75 -0.49 -10.46
N LYS A 450 -2.99 0.00 -10.54
CA LYS A 450 -3.35 1.38 -10.28
C LYS A 450 -4.50 1.45 -9.26
N VAL A 451 -4.33 2.26 -8.23
CA VAL A 451 -5.33 2.54 -7.20
C VAL A 451 -5.60 4.04 -7.18
N TYR A 452 -6.85 4.42 -7.40
CA TYR A 452 -7.32 5.80 -7.30
C TYR A 452 -8.04 5.97 -5.97
N PHE A 453 -7.66 7.00 -5.21
CA PHE A 453 -8.26 7.23 -3.91
C PHE A 453 -8.45 8.71 -3.58
N ASP A 454 -9.45 9.00 -2.76
CA ASP A 454 -9.73 10.36 -2.27
C ASP A 454 -9.47 10.42 -0.75
N SER A 455 -8.35 11.01 -0.35
CA SER A 455 -8.00 11.14 1.08
C SER A 455 -8.86 12.14 1.85
N ASN A 456 -9.76 12.87 1.18
CA ASN A 456 -10.79 13.67 1.86
C ASN A 456 -11.94 12.80 2.40
N LEU A 457 -12.07 11.57 1.92
CA LEU A 457 -13.11 10.63 2.36
C LEU A 457 -12.68 9.86 3.61
N GLN A 458 -13.67 9.24 4.27
CA GLN A 458 -13.47 8.45 5.48
C GLN A 458 -12.60 7.22 5.20
N GLY A 459 -11.49 7.08 5.91
CA GLY A 459 -10.70 5.84 5.91
C GLY A 459 -11.33 4.78 6.81
N GLU A 460 -10.93 3.53 6.64
CA GLU A 460 -11.37 2.44 7.53
C GLU A 460 -10.99 2.70 9.00
N VAL A 461 -11.83 2.30 9.94
CA VAL A 461 -11.51 2.24 11.38
C VAL A 461 -11.76 0.82 11.88
N PRO A 462 -10.76 -0.08 11.83
CA PRO A 462 -10.94 -1.50 12.12
C PRO A 462 -11.48 -1.77 13.53
N GLU A 463 -11.03 -1.01 14.53
CA GLU A 463 -11.42 -1.17 15.93
C GLU A 463 -12.92 -0.90 16.14
N GLU A 464 -13.50 -0.05 15.28
CA GLU A 464 -14.92 0.32 15.29
C GLU A 464 -15.72 -0.43 14.23
N LYS A 465 -15.07 -1.26 13.40
CA LYS A 465 -15.64 -1.90 12.20
C LYS A 465 -16.28 -0.89 11.23
N THR A 466 -15.74 0.31 11.17
CA THR A 466 -16.20 1.36 10.25
C THR A 466 -15.51 1.14 8.89
N PRO A 467 -16.26 0.87 7.81
CA PRO A 467 -15.66 0.66 6.49
C PRO A 467 -15.05 1.94 5.93
N GLY A 468 -13.97 1.79 5.17
CA GLY A 468 -13.38 2.87 4.38
C GLY A 468 -14.23 3.24 3.17
N GLN A 469 -14.00 4.44 2.66
CA GLN A 469 -14.65 4.99 1.47
C GLN A 469 -13.64 5.71 0.56
N ARG A 470 -12.33 5.53 0.79
CA ARG A 470 -11.29 6.28 0.09
C ARG A 470 -10.98 5.71 -1.27
N VAL A 471 -11.03 4.39 -1.42
CA VAL A 471 -10.71 3.71 -2.68
C VAL A 471 -11.85 3.92 -3.65
N LEU A 472 -11.57 4.67 -4.71
CA LEU A 472 -12.54 4.98 -5.76
C LEU A 472 -12.50 3.90 -6.84
N LYS A 473 -11.30 3.46 -7.19
CA LYS A 473 -11.08 2.59 -8.35
C LYS A 473 -9.78 1.79 -8.20
N VAL A 474 -9.84 0.49 -8.47
CA VAL A 474 -8.68 -0.38 -8.57
C VAL A 474 -8.63 -0.95 -9.99
N GLN A 475 -7.49 -0.81 -10.65
CA GLN A 475 -7.26 -1.35 -11.98
C GLN A 475 -6.02 -2.23 -12.00
N LEU A 476 -6.09 -3.34 -12.74
CA LEU A 476 -4.97 -4.24 -12.97
C LEU A 476 -4.57 -4.24 -14.44
N LEU A 477 -3.27 -4.35 -14.70
CA LEU A 477 -2.73 -4.44 -16.05
C LEU A 477 -3.08 -5.81 -16.65
N ASN A 478 -3.91 -5.82 -17.68
CA ASN A 478 -4.17 -7.02 -18.45
C ASN A 478 -2.93 -7.38 -19.28
N ARG A 479 -2.39 -8.58 -19.04
CA ARG A 479 -1.13 -9.03 -19.65
C ARG A 479 -1.20 -9.17 -21.18
N GLN A 480 -2.38 -9.41 -21.73
CA GLN A 480 -2.60 -9.65 -23.16
C GLN A 480 -2.83 -8.33 -23.90
N SER A 481 -3.75 -7.50 -23.42
CA SER A 481 -4.07 -6.22 -24.05
C SER A 481 -3.04 -5.13 -23.73
N LYS A 482 -2.24 -5.32 -22.67
CA LYS A 482 -1.34 -4.31 -22.09
C LYS A 482 -2.08 -3.03 -21.67
N GLN A 483 -3.36 -3.14 -21.38
CA GLN A 483 -4.21 -2.06 -20.89
C GLN A 483 -4.62 -2.31 -19.44
N PHE A 484 -4.85 -1.23 -18.69
CA PHE A 484 -5.42 -1.33 -17.34
C PHE A 484 -6.93 -1.56 -17.43
N GLU A 485 -7.42 -2.54 -16.68
CA GLU A 485 -8.82 -2.93 -16.61
C GLU A 485 -9.31 -2.87 -15.16
N ASP A 486 -10.56 -2.47 -14.97
CA ASP A 486 -11.17 -2.37 -13.64
C ASP A 486 -11.29 -3.77 -13.01
N VAL A 487 -11.02 -3.84 -11.69
CA VAL A 487 -11.18 -5.08 -10.94
C VAL A 487 -12.65 -5.52 -10.95
N ASN A 488 -12.88 -6.78 -11.30
CA ASN A 488 -14.17 -7.44 -11.17
C ASN A 488 -14.27 -8.05 -9.76
N LEU A 489 -15.28 -7.62 -8.99
CA LEU A 489 -15.43 -7.97 -7.57
C LEU A 489 -15.53 -9.49 -7.32
N GLU A 490 -16.09 -10.26 -8.25
CA GLU A 490 -16.31 -11.70 -8.11
C GLU A 490 -15.20 -12.54 -8.74
N LYS A 491 -14.30 -11.93 -9.52
CA LYS A 491 -13.20 -12.65 -10.17
C LYS A 491 -12.09 -12.95 -9.14
N THR A 492 -11.53 -14.16 -9.22
CA THR A 492 -10.31 -14.53 -8.51
C THR A 492 -9.07 -14.00 -9.23
N TYR A 493 -8.13 -13.48 -8.47
CA TYR A 493 -6.84 -12.96 -8.89
C TYR A 493 -5.72 -13.62 -8.07
N TYR A 494 -4.55 -13.76 -8.69
CA TYR A 494 -3.34 -14.26 -8.04
C TYR A 494 -2.48 -13.07 -7.58
N LEU A 495 -2.44 -12.87 -6.26
CA LEU A 495 -1.71 -11.80 -5.59
C LEU A 495 -0.37 -12.31 -5.05
N THR A 496 0.72 -11.72 -5.53
CA THR A 496 2.06 -11.91 -4.95
C THR A 496 2.37 -10.86 -3.90
N THR A 497 2.85 -11.29 -2.75
CA THR A 497 3.27 -10.40 -1.67
C THR A 497 4.29 -11.09 -0.77
N ASN A 498 4.47 -10.63 0.46
CA ASN A 498 5.28 -11.30 1.46
C ASN A 498 4.43 -12.24 2.33
N ASP A 499 5.06 -13.28 2.88
CA ASP A 499 4.43 -14.26 3.77
C ASP A 499 3.67 -13.63 4.96
N PHE A 500 4.22 -12.56 5.53
CA PHE A 500 3.59 -11.82 6.63
C PHE A 500 2.23 -11.22 6.24
N LEU A 501 2.13 -10.50 5.12
CA LEU A 501 0.86 -9.97 4.61
C LEU A 501 -0.07 -11.09 4.14
N ALA A 502 0.46 -12.12 3.48
CA ALA A 502 -0.32 -13.27 3.05
C ALA A 502 -0.96 -14.04 4.23
N ALA A 503 -0.39 -13.91 5.43
CA ALA A 503 -0.92 -14.44 6.68
C ALA A 503 -1.83 -13.48 7.45
N GLY A 504 -2.11 -12.29 6.92
CA GLY A 504 -2.96 -11.27 7.56
C GLY A 504 -2.23 -10.32 8.51
N GLY A 505 -0.90 -10.26 8.43
CA GLY A 505 -0.08 -9.26 9.14
C GLY A 505 -0.52 -7.82 8.85
N ASP A 506 -0.10 -6.86 9.68
CA ASP A 506 -0.50 -5.43 9.60
C ASP A 506 -2.01 -5.13 9.64
N GLY A 507 -2.84 -6.12 10.00
CA GLY A 507 -4.30 -6.00 10.08
C GLY A 507 -5.04 -6.44 8.82
N TYR A 508 -4.33 -7.02 7.84
CA TYR A 508 -4.88 -7.50 6.56
C TYR A 508 -5.69 -8.80 6.70
N THR A 509 -6.67 -8.81 7.60
CA THR A 509 -7.50 -9.98 7.95
C THR A 509 -8.40 -10.49 6.81
N MET A 510 -8.61 -9.68 5.77
CA MET A 510 -9.27 -10.09 4.53
C MET A 510 -8.39 -11.00 3.66
N LEU A 511 -7.06 -10.95 3.88
CA LEU A 511 -6.11 -11.89 3.30
C LEU A 511 -6.04 -13.14 4.18
N GLY A 512 -5.42 -14.18 3.65
CA GLY A 512 -5.34 -15.49 4.28
C GLY A 512 -5.88 -16.57 3.36
N GLY A 513 -5.52 -17.82 3.66
CA GLY A 513 -5.86 -18.97 2.83
C GLY A 513 -4.62 -19.78 2.44
N ALA A 514 -4.81 -20.69 1.48
CA ALA A 514 -3.72 -21.47 0.91
C ALA A 514 -2.76 -20.52 0.16
N ARG A 515 -1.46 -20.78 0.30
CA ARG A 515 -0.41 -19.98 -0.33
C ARG A 515 0.70 -20.85 -0.88
N GLU A 516 1.29 -20.38 -1.96
CA GLU A 516 2.55 -20.89 -2.49
C GLU A 516 3.68 -19.93 -2.07
N GLU A 517 4.78 -20.48 -1.56
CA GLU A 517 5.92 -19.72 -1.05
C GLU A 517 7.16 -19.96 -1.90
N GLY A 518 7.95 -18.91 -2.08
CA GLY A 518 9.20 -18.92 -2.82
C GLY A 518 10.42 -18.63 -1.92
N PRO A 519 11.55 -18.17 -2.51
CA PRO A 519 12.74 -17.77 -1.76
C PRO A 519 12.50 -16.50 -0.93
N SER A 520 13.52 -16.07 -0.19
CA SER A 520 13.44 -14.84 0.57
C SER A 520 13.31 -13.62 -0.35
N MET A 521 12.61 -12.58 0.11
CA MET A 521 12.38 -11.38 -0.71
C MET A 521 13.66 -10.61 -1.03
N ASP A 522 14.66 -10.64 -0.14
CA ASP A 522 15.98 -10.06 -0.40
C ASP A 522 16.69 -10.81 -1.54
N GLU A 523 16.55 -12.13 -1.63
CA GLU A 523 17.05 -12.92 -2.76
C GLU A 523 16.30 -12.58 -4.06
N VAL A 524 14.97 -12.50 -4.01
CA VAL A 524 14.14 -12.08 -5.16
C VAL A 524 14.60 -10.72 -5.67
N PHE A 525 14.77 -9.75 -4.77
CA PHE A 525 15.17 -8.39 -5.14
C PHE A 525 16.62 -8.33 -5.64
N THR A 526 17.53 -9.10 -5.03
CA THR A 526 18.92 -9.26 -5.50
C THR A 526 18.95 -9.79 -6.94
N ASN A 527 18.22 -10.86 -7.21
CA ASN A 527 18.18 -11.48 -8.54
C ASN A 527 17.59 -10.52 -9.59
N TYR A 528 16.51 -9.81 -9.24
CA TYR A 528 15.93 -8.80 -10.11
C TYR A 528 16.97 -7.72 -10.50
N LEU A 529 17.71 -7.18 -9.52
CA LEU A 529 18.74 -6.18 -9.78
C LEU A 529 19.92 -6.73 -10.61
N LYS A 530 20.34 -7.98 -10.38
CA LYS A 530 21.45 -8.61 -11.13
C LYS A 530 21.12 -8.86 -12.60
N TYR A 531 19.92 -9.41 -12.87
CA TYR A 531 19.62 -9.97 -14.19
C TYR A 531 18.81 -9.04 -15.10
N GLU A 532 18.02 -8.13 -14.53
CA GLU A 532 17.25 -7.13 -15.30
C GLU A 532 17.94 -5.77 -15.35
N GLY A 533 18.86 -5.53 -14.41
CA GLY A 533 20.15 -4.89 -14.65
C GLY A 533 20.20 -3.38 -14.92
N LYS A 534 19.08 -2.66 -15.02
CA LYS A 534 19.10 -1.19 -15.03
C LYS A 534 17.89 -0.60 -14.31
N ILE A 535 18.17 0.12 -13.22
CA ILE A 535 17.22 1.07 -12.66
C ILE A 535 17.10 2.21 -13.68
N SER A 536 15.97 2.26 -14.36
CA SER A 536 15.68 3.21 -15.43
C SER A 536 15.54 4.64 -14.92
N GLU A 537 15.83 5.62 -15.78
CA GLU A 537 15.78 7.05 -15.40
C GLU A 537 14.37 7.55 -15.04
N ASP A 538 13.32 6.85 -15.48
CA ASP A 538 11.92 7.12 -15.09
C ASP A 538 11.68 6.92 -13.59
N ARG A 539 12.60 6.26 -12.85
CA ARG A 539 12.54 6.12 -11.39
C ARG A 539 13.22 7.24 -10.61
N LYS A 540 13.67 8.31 -11.28
CA LYS A 540 14.30 9.47 -10.63
C LYS A 540 13.34 10.23 -9.71
N GLU A 541 12.04 10.24 -10.02
CA GLU A 541 11.03 10.87 -9.17
C GLU A 541 10.82 10.02 -7.91
N PRO A 542 11.19 10.49 -6.70
CA PRO A 542 11.01 9.72 -5.47
C PRO A 542 9.54 9.44 -5.16
N PHE A 543 8.60 10.31 -5.56
CA PHE A 543 7.16 10.21 -5.27
C PHE A 543 6.33 10.31 -6.56
N PRO A 544 6.27 9.24 -7.37
CA PRO A 544 5.69 9.33 -8.72
C PRO A 544 4.17 9.56 -8.72
N TYR A 545 3.42 8.98 -7.77
CA TYR A 545 1.95 9.01 -7.74
C TYR A 545 1.32 8.55 -9.07
N GLU A 546 1.90 7.50 -9.67
CA GLU A 546 1.46 6.94 -10.95
C GLU A 546 0.70 5.62 -10.77
N ARG A 547 0.88 4.96 -9.61
CA ARG A 547 0.26 3.68 -9.26
C ARG A 547 -0.67 3.81 -8.06
N ILE A 548 -0.38 4.72 -7.14
CA ILE A 548 -1.25 5.05 -6.00
C ILE A 548 -1.61 6.54 -6.13
N ILE A 549 -2.78 6.81 -6.69
CA ILE A 549 -3.13 8.08 -7.31
C ILE A 549 -4.16 8.81 -6.43
N PRO A 550 -3.73 9.83 -5.66
CA PRO A 550 -4.65 10.67 -4.90
C PRO A 550 -5.42 11.59 -5.84
N ILE A 551 -6.76 11.50 -5.82
CA ILE A 551 -7.65 12.27 -6.67
C ILE A 551 -9.01 12.47 -5.99
N LYS A 552 -9.59 13.66 -6.15
CA LYS A 552 -10.97 13.90 -5.70
C LYS A 552 -11.95 13.05 -6.49
N LYS A 553 -12.93 12.44 -5.81
CA LYS A 553 -13.99 11.65 -6.46
C LYS A 553 -14.68 12.41 -7.60
N GLU A 554 -15.03 13.66 -7.36
CA GLU A 554 -15.65 14.53 -8.37
C GLU A 554 -14.80 14.66 -9.64
N VAL A 555 -13.47 14.78 -9.50
CA VAL A 555 -12.57 14.91 -10.66
C VAL A 555 -12.49 13.60 -11.43
N LEU A 556 -12.42 12.47 -10.73
CA LEU A 556 -12.40 11.15 -11.37
C LEU A 556 -13.70 10.88 -12.16
N ASP A 557 -14.85 11.12 -11.55
CA ASP A 557 -16.17 10.98 -12.19
C ASP A 557 -16.28 11.91 -13.42
N TYR A 558 -15.72 13.12 -13.32
CA TYR A 558 -15.70 14.08 -14.42
C TYR A 558 -14.81 13.63 -15.57
N ARG A 559 -13.64 13.01 -15.30
CA ARG A 559 -12.75 12.45 -16.34
C ARG A 559 -13.47 11.40 -17.18
N GLU A 560 -14.22 10.49 -16.57
CA GLU A 560 -14.94 9.43 -17.29
C GLU A 560 -15.98 10.01 -18.27
N ASN A 561 -16.75 11.00 -17.82
CA ASN A 561 -17.71 11.72 -18.67
C ASN A 561 -17.03 12.53 -19.79
N ALA A 562 -15.88 13.14 -19.48
CA ALA A 562 -15.09 13.89 -20.45
C ALA A 562 -14.54 12.98 -21.55
N VAL A 563 -14.00 11.81 -21.21
CA VAL A 563 -13.52 10.82 -22.18
C VAL A 563 -14.65 10.37 -23.12
N LYS A 564 -15.84 10.10 -22.58
CA LYS A 564 -17.02 9.79 -23.40
C LYS A 564 -17.34 10.92 -24.38
N THR A 565 -17.30 12.17 -23.91
CA THR A 565 -17.52 13.36 -24.74
C THR A 565 -16.51 13.43 -25.90
N ILE A 566 -15.22 13.19 -25.63
CA ILE A 566 -14.19 13.18 -26.68
C ILE A 566 -14.44 12.07 -27.71
N ASN A 567 -14.84 10.89 -27.27
CA ASN A 567 -15.08 9.76 -28.17
C ASN A 567 -16.26 10.01 -29.12
N GLU A 568 -17.28 10.77 -28.68
CA GLU A 568 -18.44 11.17 -29.49
C GLU A 568 -18.13 12.24 -30.55
N LEU A 569 -16.96 12.90 -30.50
CA LEU A 569 -16.54 13.88 -31.51
C LEU A 569 -16.13 13.18 -32.82
N SER A 570 -17.08 13.11 -33.76
CA SER A 570 -16.99 12.29 -34.97
C SER A 570 -15.95 12.74 -36.01
N SER A 571 -15.53 14.00 -35.97
CA SER A 571 -14.58 14.54 -36.95
C SER A 571 -13.13 14.48 -36.49
N LEU A 572 -12.86 14.19 -35.22
CA LEU A 572 -11.52 13.94 -34.71
C LEU A 572 -11.02 12.55 -35.13
N THR A 573 -9.72 12.46 -35.45
CA THR A 573 -9.03 11.17 -35.67
C THR A 573 -8.80 10.45 -34.35
N ASP A 574 -8.56 9.14 -34.39
CA ASP A 574 -8.28 8.34 -33.18
C ASP A 574 -7.01 8.80 -32.46
N ASP A 575 -5.97 9.22 -33.19
CA ASP A 575 -4.74 9.78 -32.61
C ASP A 575 -5.02 11.10 -31.86
N THR A 576 -5.85 11.96 -32.46
CA THR A 576 -6.26 13.23 -31.84
C THR A 576 -7.11 12.99 -30.60
N LYS A 577 -8.05 12.05 -30.66
CA LYS A 577 -8.86 11.65 -29.49
C LYS A 577 -7.97 11.12 -28.38
N THR A 578 -7.04 10.23 -28.70
CA THR A 578 -6.07 9.66 -27.75
C THR A 578 -5.27 10.75 -27.06
N LYS A 579 -4.78 11.75 -27.80
CA LYS A 579 -4.09 12.92 -27.23
C LYS A 579 -4.96 13.66 -26.21
N TYR A 580 -6.21 14.00 -26.55
CA TYR A 580 -7.11 14.70 -25.63
C TYR A 580 -7.49 13.84 -24.42
N ILE A 581 -7.73 12.54 -24.62
CA ILE A 581 -8.01 11.59 -23.53
C ILE A 581 -6.84 11.51 -22.56
N ASN A 582 -5.59 11.41 -23.06
CA ASN A 582 -4.41 11.40 -22.20
C ASN A 582 -4.28 12.70 -21.38
N ASN A 583 -4.55 13.85 -22.00
CA ASN A 583 -4.56 15.13 -21.29
C ASN A 583 -5.63 15.15 -20.19
N ILE A 584 -6.85 14.67 -20.47
CA ILE A 584 -7.93 14.56 -19.48
C ILE A 584 -7.52 13.65 -18.32
N GLN A 585 -6.94 12.49 -18.61
CA GLN A 585 -6.51 11.52 -17.60
C GLN A 585 -5.35 12.03 -16.72
N SER A 586 -4.55 12.97 -17.22
CA SER A 586 -3.50 13.63 -16.43
C SER A 586 -3.97 14.82 -15.58
N SER A 587 -5.21 15.29 -15.80
CA SER A 587 -5.71 16.54 -15.21
C SER A 587 -6.29 16.37 -13.81
N ASN A 588 -5.85 17.17 -12.83
CA ASN A 588 -6.29 17.09 -11.44
C ASN A 588 -7.44 18.05 -11.09
N SER A 589 -8.02 18.75 -12.08
CA SER A 589 -9.11 19.71 -11.85
C SER A 589 -10.20 19.63 -12.93
N VAL A 590 -11.44 19.85 -12.52
CA VAL A 590 -12.60 19.96 -13.44
C VAL A 590 -12.44 21.15 -14.40
N GLU A 591 -11.79 22.24 -13.96
CA GLU A 591 -11.55 23.42 -14.78
C GLU A 591 -10.63 23.11 -15.96
N ASP A 592 -9.53 22.40 -15.72
CA ASP A 592 -8.59 22.03 -16.77
C ASP A 592 -9.19 21.00 -17.73
N ILE A 593 -9.98 20.05 -17.22
CA ILE A 593 -10.73 19.11 -18.08
C ILE A 593 -11.71 19.89 -18.98
N ASN A 594 -12.41 20.89 -18.46
CA ASN A 594 -13.30 21.73 -19.26
C ASN A 594 -12.56 22.47 -20.38
N LYS A 595 -11.36 23.01 -20.10
CA LYS A 595 -10.52 23.66 -21.12
C LYS A 595 -10.15 22.67 -22.23
N ILE A 596 -9.74 21.46 -21.86
CA ILE A 596 -9.38 20.40 -22.82
C ILE A 596 -10.60 20.01 -23.69
N ILE A 597 -11.78 19.85 -23.09
CA ILE A 597 -13.02 19.56 -23.84
C ILE A 597 -13.36 20.71 -24.79
N ALA A 598 -13.23 21.95 -24.36
CA ALA A 598 -13.52 23.13 -25.18
C ALA A 598 -12.59 23.19 -26.41
N GLU A 599 -11.30 22.93 -26.21
CA GLU A 599 -10.32 22.83 -27.30
C GLU A 599 -10.68 21.71 -28.29
N ALA A 600 -11.01 20.52 -27.79
CA ALA A 600 -11.38 19.39 -28.64
C ALA A 600 -12.67 19.63 -29.43
N LYS A 601 -13.68 20.26 -28.81
CA LYS A 601 -14.93 20.64 -29.48
C LYS A 601 -14.69 21.67 -30.57
N LEU A 602 -13.84 22.67 -30.31
CA LEU A 602 -13.48 23.67 -31.29
C LEU A 602 -12.76 23.03 -32.50
N GLU A 603 -11.80 22.15 -32.24
CA GLU A 603 -11.08 21.43 -33.30
C GLU A 603 -12.02 20.53 -34.12
N ASN A 604 -12.90 19.79 -33.46
CA ASN A 604 -13.92 18.98 -34.14
C ASN A 604 -14.79 19.86 -35.06
N LYS A 605 -15.24 21.02 -34.57
CA LYS A 605 -16.06 21.94 -35.34
C LYS A 605 -15.32 22.55 -36.54
N LYS A 606 -14.03 22.87 -36.39
CA LYS A 606 -13.17 23.28 -37.53
C LYS A 606 -13.16 22.21 -38.60
N LEU A 607 -12.94 20.95 -38.23
CA LEU A 607 -12.90 19.83 -39.17
C LEU A 607 -14.25 19.59 -39.85
N GLU A 608 -15.37 19.72 -39.12
CA GLU A 608 -16.72 19.68 -39.70
C GLU A 608 -16.93 20.80 -40.72
N SER A 609 -16.59 22.04 -40.36
CA SER A 609 -16.74 23.19 -41.25
C SER A 609 -15.85 23.10 -42.50
N ILE A 610 -14.64 22.54 -42.37
CA ILE A 610 -13.77 22.27 -43.52
C ILE A 610 -14.41 21.24 -44.45
N LYS A 611 -15.03 20.18 -43.92
CA LYS A 611 -15.78 19.21 -44.74
C LYS A 611 -16.95 19.89 -45.46
N GLU A 612 -17.68 20.77 -44.78
CA GLU A 612 -18.78 21.53 -45.39
C GLU A 612 -18.30 22.45 -46.51
N ILE A 613 -17.22 23.22 -46.31
CA ILE A 613 -16.63 24.08 -47.35
C ILE A 613 -16.17 23.27 -48.55
N ASN A 614 -15.52 22.12 -48.33
CA ASN A 614 -15.09 21.24 -49.41
C ASN A 614 -16.27 20.73 -50.26
N ASN A 615 -17.43 20.53 -49.63
CA ASN A 615 -18.66 20.07 -50.27
C ASN A 615 -19.44 21.17 -51.01
N LEU A 616 -19.04 22.44 -50.91
CA LEU A 616 -19.63 23.52 -51.70
C LEU A 616 -19.35 23.29 -53.20
N LYS A 617 -20.37 23.47 -54.04
CA LYS A 617 -20.38 22.94 -55.41
C LYS A 617 -19.88 23.92 -56.46
N ILE A 618 -20.08 25.22 -56.23
CA ILE A 618 -19.95 26.25 -57.26
C ILE A 618 -18.70 27.11 -57.04
N ILE A 619 -18.33 27.40 -55.79
CA ILE A 619 -17.07 28.10 -55.52
C ILE A 619 -15.85 27.27 -55.96
N ASN A 620 -14.82 27.95 -56.46
CA ASN A 620 -13.59 27.31 -56.95
C ASN A 620 -12.68 26.87 -55.77
N GLU A 621 -11.69 26.03 -56.07
CA GLU A 621 -10.78 25.49 -55.08
C GLU A 621 -9.88 26.55 -54.40
N THR A 622 -9.56 27.65 -55.09
CA THR A 622 -8.76 28.75 -54.51
C THR A 622 -9.54 29.47 -53.40
N ASP A 623 -10.82 29.74 -53.62
CA ASP A 623 -11.68 30.41 -52.64
C ASP A 623 -12.02 29.48 -51.48
N LYS A 624 -12.26 28.18 -51.76
CA LYS A 624 -12.38 27.15 -50.70
C LYS A 624 -11.12 27.12 -49.83
N ALA A 625 -9.94 27.10 -50.43
CA ALA A 625 -8.67 27.07 -49.69
C ALA A 625 -8.52 28.29 -48.77
N LYS A 626 -8.94 29.47 -49.22
CA LYS A 626 -8.96 30.69 -48.39
C LYS A 626 -9.86 30.53 -47.17
N TYR A 627 -11.11 30.10 -47.37
CA TYR A 627 -12.04 29.90 -46.26
C TYR A 627 -11.58 28.80 -45.30
N ILE A 628 -10.99 27.71 -45.82
CA ILE A 628 -10.41 26.64 -45.00
C ILE A 628 -9.27 27.20 -44.13
N GLU A 629 -8.42 28.07 -44.66
CA GLU A 629 -7.33 28.68 -43.90
C GLU A 629 -7.86 29.61 -42.81
N GLU A 630 -8.91 30.39 -43.09
CA GLU A 630 -9.60 31.20 -42.10
C GLU A 630 -10.22 30.33 -40.98
N ILE A 631 -10.83 29.18 -41.32
CA ILE A 631 -11.38 28.23 -40.33
C ILE A 631 -10.28 27.68 -39.43
N LYS A 632 -9.12 27.31 -39.98
CA LYS A 632 -7.99 26.80 -39.19
C LYS A 632 -7.51 27.83 -38.16
N GLN A 633 -7.50 29.11 -38.54
CA GLN A 633 -7.06 30.22 -37.68
C GLN A 633 -8.14 30.71 -36.71
N ALA A 634 -9.40 30.33 -36.89
CA ALA A 634 -10.49 30.72 -36.01
C ALA A 634 -10.27 30.22 -34.56
N ASN A 635 -10.60 31.06 -33.59
CA ASN A 635 -10.41 30.78 -32.16
C ASN A 635 -11.72 30.63 -31.38
N SER A 636 -12.85 30.72 -32.07
CA SER A 636 -14.18 30.62 -31.46
C SER A 636 -15.19 30.00 -32.41
N ASP A 637 -16.26 29.45 -31.84
CA ASP A 637 -17.39 28.95 -32.61
C ASP A 637 -18.03 30.06 -33.47
N ASP A 638 -18.24 31.25 -32.91
CA ASP A 638 -18.84 32.37 -33.63
C ASP A 638 -18.03 32.76 -34.86
N SER A 639 -16.70 32.77 -34.76
CA SER A 639 -15.82 33.02 -35.91
C SER A 639 -15.94 31.94 -36.97
N ILE A 640 -15.95 30.65 -36.58
CA ILE A 640 -16.14 29.53 -37.49
C ILE A 640 -17.48 29.63 -38.23
N SER A 641 -18.55 29.87 -37.48
CA SER A 641 -19.92 29.99 -37.99
C SER A 641 -20.06 31.17 -38.96
N ALA A 642 -19.40 32.30 -38.68
CA ALA A 642 -19.36 33.45 -39.58
C ALA A 642 -18.63 33.15 -40.89
N ILE A 643 -17.48 32.48 -40.83
CA ILE A 643 -16.69 32.11 -42.02
C ILE A 643 -17.48 31.13 -42.89
N LEU A 644 -18.08 30.10 -42.30
CA LEU A 644 -18.89 29.11 -43.00
C LEU A 644 -20.12 29.75 -43.69
N LYS A 645 -20.76 30.71 -43.01
CA LYS A 645 -21.86 31.48 -43.58
C LYS A 645 -21.41 32.30 -44.79
N ASN A 646 -20.25 32.95 -44.71
CA ASN A 646 -19.70 33.72 -45.82
C ASN A 646 -19.38 32.79 -47.02
N ALA A 647 -18.73 31.65 -46.78
CA ALA A 647 -18.44 30.67 -47.82
C ALA A 647 -19.73 30.16 -48.51
N SER A 648 -20.78 29.88 -47.73
CA SER A 648 -22.08 29.45 -48.25
C SER A 648 -22.80 30.55 -49.04
N GLN A 649 -22.66 31.82 -48.61
CA GLN A 649 -23.21 32.96 -49.33
C GLN A 649 -22.50 33.16 -50.68
N ASP A 650 -21.18 33.05 -50.70
CA ASP A 650 -20.39 33.14 -51.93
C ASP A 650 -20.74 32.03 -52.92
N ASP A 651 -20.95 30.79 -52.44
CA ASP A 651 -21.39 29.66 -53.29
C ASP A 651 -22.75 29.97 -53.94
N LYS A 652 -23.67 30.55 -53.17
CA LYS A 652 -24.99 30.95 -53.67
C LYS A 652 -24.90 32.10 -54.67
N ILE A 653 -24.05 33.11 -54.42
CA ILE A 653 -23.86 34.24 -55.33
C ILE A 653 -23.31 33.73 -56.67
N LYS A 654 -22.28 32.88 -56.65
CA LYS A 654 -21.73 32.31 -57.88
C LYS A 654 -22.72 31.41 -58.62
N SER A 655 -23.58 30.68 -57.92
CA SER A 655 -24.67 29.92 -58.54
C SER A 655 -25.62 30.83 -59.33
N LEU A 656 -26.00 31.97 -58.75
CA LEU A 656 -26.86 32.96 -59.41
C LEU A 656 -26.17 33.64 -60.60
N GLU A 657 -24.87 33.92 -60.49
CA GLU A 657 -24.06 34.45 -61.61
C GLU A 657 -23.99 33.46 -62.77
N GLN A 658 -23.83 32.16 -62.48
CA GLN A 658 -23.83 31.11 -63.50
C GLN A 658 -25.21 30.98 -64.16
N GLU A 659 -26.30 30.92 -63.38
CA GLU A 659 -27.67 30.88 -63.92
C GLU A 659 -27.96 32.10 -64.81
N LEU A 660 -27.51 33.29 -64.40
CA LEU A 660 -27.66 34.50 -65.19
C LEU A 660 -26.85 34.42 -66.50
N ALA A 661 -25.63 33.89 -66.47
CA ALA A 661 -24.81 33.71 -67.66
C ALA A 661 -25.43 32.71 -68.66
N GLU A 662 -25.95 31.58 -68.16
CA GLU A 662 -26.66 30.58 -68.97
C GLU A 662 -27.94 31.16 -69.58
N LEU A 663 -28.70 31.95 -68.80
CA LEU A 663 -29.88 32.65 -69.29
C LEU A 663 -29.53 33.66 -70.39
N LYS A 664 -28.45 34.43 -70.22
CA LYS A 664 -27.95 35.35 -71.25
C LYS A 664 -27.58 34.62 -72.53
N GLU A 665 -26.90 33.48 -72.44
CA GLU A 665 -26.51 32.70 -73.62
C GLU A 665 -27.74 32.13 -74.34
N LYS A 666 -28.65 31.51 -73.58
CA LYS A 666 -29.89 30.94 -74.10
C LYS A 666 -30.74 31.98 -74.82
N THR A 667 -31.02 33.09 -74.15
CA THR A 667 -31.85 34.17 -74.72
C THR A 667 -31.16 34.86 -75.89
N SER A 668 -29.83 35.01 -75.87
CA SER A 668 -29.06 35.49 -77.04
C SER A 668 -29.22 34.56 -78.26
N LYS A 669 -29.28 33.24 -78.07
CA LYS A 669 -29.58 32.28 -79.15
C LYS A 669 -31.01 32.45 -79.66
N GLU A 670 -31.98 32.55 -78.75
CA GLU A 670 -33.40 32.77 -79.10
C GLU A 670 -33.60 34.05 -79.93
N ILE A 671 -32.92 35.15 -79.57
CA ILE A 671 -32.92 36.40 -80.35
C ILE A 671 -32.38 36.19 -81.76
N ASN A 672 -31.29 35.42 -81.89
CA ASN A 672 -30.68 35.15 -83.19
C ASN A 672 -31.58 34.28 -84.09
N ASP A 673 -32.43 33.44 -83.52
CA ASP A 673 -33.38 32.58 -84.23
C ASP A 673 -34.66 33.30 -84.70
N LEU A 674 -34.92 34.53 -84.22
CA LEU A 674 -36.06 35.34 -84.65
C LEU A 674 -35.98 35.68 -86.16
N LYS A 675 -36.97 35.26 -86.95
CA LYS A 675 -36.87 35.25 -88.43
C LYS A 675 -37.03 36.62 -89.10
N ASN A 676 -37.71 37.57 -88.46
CA ASN A 676 -38.12 38.83 -89.10
C ASN A 676 -37.23 40.03 -88.72
N LEU A 677 -36.29 39.85 -87.79
CA LEU A 677 -35.32 40.89 -87.42
C LEU A 677 -34.09 40.85 -88.34
N ASN A 678 -33.59 42.04 -88.73
CA ASN A 678 -32.33 42.14 -89.48
C ASN A 678 -31.10 41.98 -88.56
N LYS A 679 -29.92 41.77 -89.16
CA LYS A 679 -28.67 41.51 -88.42
C LYS A 679 -28.35 42.60 -87.39
N LYS A 680 -28.48 43.88 -87.75
CA LYS A 680 -28.19 45.01 -86.84
C LYS A 680 -29.11 45.00 -85.62
N GLN A 681 -30.39 44.72 -85.82
CA GLN A 681 -31.37 44.65 -84.72
C GLN A 681 -31.11 43.46 -83.80
N LYS A 682 -30.71 42.31 -84.33
CA LYS A 682 -30.31 41.14 -83.54
C LYS A 682 -29.05 41.40 -82.72
N ASP A 683 -28.06 42.07 -83.32
CA ASP A 683 -26.82 42.45 -82.64
C ASP A 683 -27.09 43.44 -81.49
N GLU A 684 -27.99 44.42 -81.68
CA GLU A 684 -28.40 45.38 -80.64
C GLU A 684 -29.08 44.68 -79.45
N PHE A 685 -30.04 43.79 -79.67
CA PHE A 685 -30.71 43.06 -78.60
C PHE A 685 -29.78 42.06 -77.89
N THR A 686 -28.92 41.37 -78.65
CA THR A 686 -27.92 40.46 -78.08
C THR A 686 -26.91 41.21 -77.21
N LEU A 687 -26.48 42.41 -77.62
CA LEU A 687 -25.60 43.25 -76.82
C LEU A 687 -26.29 43.76 -75.55
N ALA A 688 -27.57 44.12 -75.65
CA ALA A 688 -28.36 44.51 -74.48
C ALA A 688 -28.48 43.36 -73.47
N ILE A 689 -28.77 42.13 -73.92
CA ILE A 689 -28.81 40.92 -73.06
C ILE A 689 -27.46 40.66 -72.39
N LYS A 690 -26.35 40.78 -73.11
CA LYS A 690 -25.01 40.60 -72.54
C LYS A 690 -24.73 41.58 -71.39
N ASN A 691 -25.21 42.82 -71.54
CA ASN A 691 -25.01 43.89 -70.55
C ASN A 691 -26.02 43.88 -69.40
N SER A 692 -27.09 43.08 -69.47
CA SER A 692 -28.07 42.99 -68.39
C SER A 692 -27.47 42.48 -67.10
N ILE A 693 -27.91 42.98 -65.96
CA ILE A 693 -27.43 42.58 -64.64
C ILE A 693 -28.47 41.77 -63.87
N SER A 694 -29.68 41.60 -64.42
CA SER A 694 -30.75 40.83 -63.80
C SER A 694 -31.55 40.03 -64.82
N LYS A 695 -32.24 39.00 -64.33
CA LYS A 695 -33.21 38.23 -65.12
C LYS A 695 -34.34 39.11 -65.66
N ASP A 696 -34.87 40.02 -64.85
CA ASP A 696 -35.97 40.90 -65.24
C ASP A 696 -35.59 41.82 -66.42
N GLU A 697 -34.35 42.31 -66.46
CA GLU A 697 -33.83 43.07 -67.60
C GLU A 697 -33.75 42.22 -68.87
N ILE A 698 -33.24 40.99 -68.76
CA ILE A 698 -33.17 40.05 -69.90
C ILE A 698 -34.57 39.74 -70.42
N ASP A 699 -35.52 39.43 -69.53
CA ASP A 699 -36.90 39.12 -69.89
C ASP A 699 -37.58 40.30 -70.60
N ASN A 700 -37.34 41.54 -70.15
CA ASN A 700 -37.84 42.75 -70.81
C ASN A 700 -37.26 42.93 -72.21
N ILE A 701 -35.94 42.73 -72.37
CA ILE A 701 -35.25 42.84 -73.67
C ILE A 701 -35.76 41.78 -74.66
N VAL A 702 -35.93 40.54 -74.20
CA VAL A 702 -36.48 39.45 -75.02
C VAL A 702 -37.92 39.77 -75.43
N ASN A 703 -38.76 40.25 -74.52
CA ASN A 703 -40.14 40.63 -74.81
C ASN A 703 -40.22 41.74 -75.87
N ASP A 704 -39.36 42.75 -75.78
CA ASP A 704 -39.31 43.85 -76.76
C ASP A 704 -38.82 43.36 -78.13
N ALA A 705 -37.85 42.46 -78.18
CA ALA A 705 -37.40 41.83 -79.41
C ALA A 705 -38.49 40.97 -80.06
N VAL A 706 -39.23 40.19 -79.27
CA VAL A 706 -40.36 39.37 -79.74
C VAL A 706 -41.48 40.25 -80.30
N LYS A 707 -41.84 41.34 -79.59
CA LYS A 707 -42.83 42.32 -80.08
C LYS A 707 -42.39 42.92 -81.42
N LYS A 708 -41.12 43.32 -81.53
CA LYS A 708 -40.55 43.90 -82.75
C LYS A 708 -40.51 42.90 -83.91
N ASN A 709 -40.17 41.63 -83.64
CA ASN A 709 -40.20 40.55 -84.63
C ASN A 709 -41.63 40.26 -85.14
N LYS A 710 -42.65 40.33 -84.27
CA LYS A 710 -44.06 40.19 -84.65
C LYS A 710 -44.56 41.37 -85.48
N ALA A 711 -44.19 42.61 -85.12
CA ALA A 711 -44.55 43.80 -85.89
C ALA A 711 -43.96 43.83 -87.31
N GLN A 712 -42.90 43.04 -87.56
CA GLN A 712 -42.23 42.89 -88.86
C GLN A 712 -42.60 41.58 -89.58
N ASP A 713 -43.61 40.85 -89.09
CA ASP A 713 -44.16 39.65 -89.74
C ASP A 713 -44.98 40.04 -90.99
N PRO A 714 -44.63 39.55 -92.20
CA PRO A 714 -45.36 39.83 -93.43
C PRO A 714 -46.85 39.43 -93.41
N GLN A 715 -47.28 38.53 -92.53
CA GLN A 715 -48.70 38.12 -92.42
C GLN A 715 -49.55 38.96 -91.45
N SER A 716 -48.94 39.86 -90.67
CA SER A 716 -49.65 40.72 -89.70
C SER A 716 -50.26 41.99 -90.33
N GLN A 717 -50.03 42.26 -91.61
CA GLN A 717 -50.56 43.43 -92.32
C GLN A 717 -51.84 43.14 -93.12
N THR A 718 -52.84 42.52 -92.49
CA THR A 718 -54.22 42.55 -93.03
C THR A 718 -55.21 42.36 -91.89
N GLN A 719 -55.69 43.47 -91.30
CA GLN A 719 -57.12 43.74 -91.09
C GLN A 719 -57.36 45.06 -90.31
N THR A 720 -57.85 46.03 -91.08
CA THR A 720 -58.97 46.96 -90.81
C THR A 720 -58.91 47.98 -89.67
N SER A 721 -58.80 49.23 -90.12
CA SER A 721 -59.50 50.43 -89.67
C SER A 721 -61.04 50.34 -89.77
N GLU A 722 -61.74 50.97 -88.82
CA GLU A 722 -63.09 51.62 -88.85
C GLU A 722 -63.62 51.60 -87.39
N SER A 723 -64.32 52.57 -86.79
CA SER A 723 -64.71 53.95 -87.06
C SER A 723 -65.45 54.45 -85.79
N SER A 724 -65.19 55.69 -85.38
CA SER A 724 -66.08 56.67 -84.70
C SER A 724 -67.35 56.28 -83.90
N ASN A 725 -67.43 56.92 -82.72
CA ASN A 725 -68.59 57.65 -82.15
C ASN A 725 -69.76 56.96 -81.39
N THR A 726 -70.00 57.55 -80.20
CA THR A 726 -71.27 57.94 -79.52
C THR A 726 -72.17 56.93 -78.77
N ILE A 727 -72.31 57.22 -77.45
CA ILE A 727 -73.55 57.53 -76.67
C ILE A 727 -74.57 56.41 -76.32
N ASN A 728 -74.68 56.21 -75.00
CA ASN A 728 -75.81 55.93 -74.09
C ASN A 728 -76.71 54.68 -74.11
N SER A 729 -76.95 54.27 -72.84
CA SER A 729 -78.16 53.72 -72.20
C SER A 729 -78.42 52.23 -72.39
N SER A 730 -78.88 51.44 -71.42
CA SER A 730 -79.14 51.57 -69.97
C SER A 730 -79.81 50.27 -69.55
N SER A 731 -79.42 49.68 -68.43
CA SER A 731 -80.26 48.97 -67.43
C SER A 731 -79.30 48.26 -66.46
N ASN A 732 -79.19 48.72 -65.21
CA ASN A 732 -80.01 48.29 -64.06
C ASN A 732 -79.77 46.81 -63.80
N GLU A 733 -79.23 46.35 -62.68
CA GLU A 733 -79.36 46.69 -61.26
C GLU A 733 -78.22 45.89 -60.55
N ASP A 734 -77.69 46.19 -59.37
CA ASP A 734 -77.87 47.30 -58.46
C ASP A 734 -76.68 47.29 -57.47
N ASN A 735 -76.23 48.50 -57.13
CA ASN A 735 -75.94 49.07 -55.80
C ASN A 735 -75.12 48.28 -54.75
N ASN A 736 -74.19 48.86 -53.98
CA ASN A 736 -73.62 50.23 -53.85
C ASN A 736 -72.46 50.07 -52.83
N SER A 737 -71.20 50.45 -53.11
CA SER A 737 -70.57 51.77 -52.97
C SER A 737 -69.90 52.10 -51.62
N ASN A 738 -68.61 52.48 -51.74
CA ASN A 738 -67.91 53.63 -51.13
C ASN A 738 -67.58 53.67 -49.61
N VAL A 739 -66.29 53.40 -49.28
CA VAL A 739 -65.18 54.39 -48.98
C VAL A 739 -65.63 55.77 -48.41
N PRO A 740 -64.98 56.50 -47.45
CA PRO A 740 -63.56 56.51 -46.97
C PRO A 740 -63.27 56.80 -45.45
N LYS A 741 -61.97 56.71 -45.08
CA LYS A 741 -61.17 57.42 -44.02
C LYS A 741 -61.87 58.16 -42.85
N ARG A 742 -61.53 57.81 -41.59
CA ARG A 742 -60.87 58.66 -40.55
C ARG A 742 -60.82 58.00 -39.15
N ASN A 743 -59.77 58.36 -38.39
CA ASN A 743 -59.46 58.06 -36.99
C ASN A 743 -60.64 58.19 -35.98
N SER A 744 -60.71 57.28 -35.00
CA SER A 744 -60.75 57.59 -33.55
C SER A 744 -60.85 56.30 -32.72
N GLY A 745 -60.16 56.24 -31.58
CA GLY A 745 -60.09 55.05 -30.73
C GLY A 745 -61.22 54.93 -29.69
N LYS A 746 -61.39 53.71 -29.16
CA LYS A 746 -61.57 53.39 -27.72
C LYS A 746 -61.82 51.88 -27.52
N HIS A 747 -61.13 51.35 -26.50
CA HIS A 747 -61.43 50.18 -25.63
C HIS A 747 -61.77 48.78 -26.21
N LEU A 748 -60.76 47.87 -26.15
CA LEU A 748 -60.61 46.61 -25.37
C LEU A 748 -61.87 45.88 -24.79
N PRO A 749 -61.85 44.54 -24.45
CA PRO A 749 -60.66 43.68 -24.20
C PRO A 749 -60.73 42.14 -24.58
N LYS A 750 -59.58 41.46 -24.31
CA LYS A 750 -59.32 40.01 -23.96
C LYS A 750 -59.25 39.00 -25.12
N THR A 751 -58.29 38.04 -25.21
CA THR A 751 -57.24 37.44 -24.34
C THR A 751 -56.21 36.74 -25.26
N GLY A 752 -54.89 36.86 -25.06
CA GLY A 752 -53.97 35.92 -24.35
C GLY A 752 -53.20 35.06 -25.38
N ASP A 753 -51.88 34.85 -25.39
CA ASP A 753 -50.77 35.09 -24.45
C ASP A 753 -49.45 35.30 -25.24
N VAL A 754 -48.47 35.97 -24.63
CA VAL A 754 -47.14 36.26 -25.18
C VAL A 754 -46.04 35.91 -24.16
N ASN A 755 -44.94 35.36 -24.72
CA ASN A 755 -43.54 35.31 -24.29
C ASN A 755 -43.06 36.36 -23.26
N ASN A 756 -41.96 36.06 -22.54
CA ASN A 756 -40.64 36.65 -22.88
C ASN A 756 -39.49 36.34 -21.89
N TYR A 757 -38.30 36.36 -22.49
CA TYR A 757 -36.97 36.52 -21.92
C TYR A 757 -36.69 37.94 -21.37
N VAL A 758 -35.60 38.03 -20.59
CA VAL A 758 -34.57 39.10 -20.49
C VAL A 758 -34.42 39.85 -19.14
N ILE A 759 -33.38 39.44 -18.41
CA ILE A 759 -32.21 40.14 -17.80
C ILE A 759 -32.31 41.64 -17.38
N ILE A 760 -31.87 41.96 -16.14
CA ILE A 760 -30.67 42.79 -15.77
C ILE A 760 -30.79 43.45 -14.36
N ALA A 761 -29.70 43.26 -13.58
CA ALA A 761 -29.07 44.15 -12.59
C ALA A 761 -29.52 44.23 -11.10
N THR A 762 -28.63 43.66 -10.28
CA THR A 762 -27.96 44.20 -9.06
C THR A 762 -28.76 44.67 -7.83
N GLY A 763 -28.44 44.07 -6.69
CA GLY A 763 -27.85 44.84 -5.57
C GLY A 763 -28.44 44.65 -4.17
N LEU A 764 -27.60 44.11 -3.27
CA LEU A 764 -27.50 44.36 -1.81
C LEU A 764 -28.54 43.78 -0.81
N ILE A 765 -28.09 42.73 -0.09
CA ILE A 765 -27.71 42.69 1.35
C ILE A 765 -28.71 43.11 2.46
N LEU A 766 -28.68 42.29 3.55
CA LEU A 766 -29.21 42.42 4.94
C LEU A 766 -30.67 41.99 5.19
N VAL A 767 -31.05 41.43 6.33
CA VAL A 767 -30.45 40.55 7.36
C VAL A 767 -31.61 40.25 8.34
N THR A 768 -31.69 39.00 8.83
CA THR A 768 -32.36 38.53 10.06
C THR A 768 -33.83 38.89 10.34
N SER A 769 -34.64 37.89 10.70
CA SER A 769 -35.06 37.73 12.10
C SER A 769 -35.78 36.39 12.37
N SER A 770 -35.47 35.87 13.55
CA SER A 770 -35.69 34.54 14.09
C SER A 770 -37.14 34.27 14.51
N LEU A 771 -37.55 33.00 14.41
CA LEU A 771 -38.74 32.46 15.08
C LEU A 771 -38.39 32.07 16.52
N ILE A 772 -39.19 32.58 17.47
CA ILE A 772 -39.22 32.19 18.88
C ILE A 772 -40.30 31.11 19.05
N ILE A 773 -39.95 29.98 19.67
CA ILE A 773 -40.93 29.06 20.30
C ILE A 773 -40.71 29.10 21.81
N ILE A 774 -41.80 29.43 22.51
CA ILE A 774 -41.95 29.45 23.96
C ILE A 774 -42.39 28.07 24.44
N SER A 775 -41.73 27.53 25.46
CA SER A 775 -42.41 26.66 26.44
C SER A 775 -41.92 26.95 27.87
N LYS A 776 -42.90 27.27 28.71
CA LYS A 776 -42.91 27.47 30.18
C LYS A 776 -42.64 26.15 30.92
N LYS A 777 -42.34 26.04 32.22
CA LYS A 777 -41.88 26.89 33.35
C LYS A 777 -42.11 26.00 34.59
N LYS A 778 -41.24 26.13 35.61
CA LYS A 778 -41.36 25.65 37.02
C LYS A 778 -41.19 24.14 37.21
N GLN A 779 -40.41 23.66 38.17
CA GLN A 779 -40.11 24.19 39.51
C GLN A 779 -38.66 23.98 39.89
#